data_AF-A0A1V5ARY9-F1
#
_entry.id   AF-A0A1V5ARY9-F1
#
_cell.length_a   1.000
_cell.length_b   1.000
_cell.length_c   1.000
_cell.angle_alpha   90.00
_cell.angle_beta   90.00
_cell.angle_gamma   90.00
#
_symmetry.space_group_name_H-M   'P 1'
#
loop_
_entity.id
_entity.type
_entity.pdbx_description
1 polymer ?
#
loop_
_entity_poly.entity_id
_entity_poly.type
_entity_poly.pdbx_seq_one_letter_code
_entity_poly.pdbx_strand_id
1 'polypeptide(L)'
;MKKLAAITLTSMFLLLAAAMVVGAVDSVEIRGQVATGNFEWTAQNFAGFYYDIDDDLGTEKLTTSITEGNKLQEPSGVSYTTTVQKNDFDFDEWGFYNVIGFQANKYFAGYLNDEAVDDANEILFKESTDENSLSDEQLEAILMDNDDEMTVTSGTPLKLEEGYELAIKSIDIDGNKVYLELSKDGAVVDSKVISPSKDNPTMSDKTYYYKKDVGDSKDLVVIAAHFKNAFRGSDSNLATVDGIWQISDVPTEVKVDTEYEKMRIASVSADTITMDNKDNTVTLSKNKDIDLMGDVKIITSDQDVVDDANPQRYYIAKEITAPGTYEVRGQVATGNFEWTAKNFAGFYYDIDDDLGTEKLTTTITEGNKLQEPSGVAYTTTVQKNDFDFDEWGFYNVIGFQANKYFAGYLNDEAVDDANEILFKESTDENSLSDEQLEAILMDNDDEMTVTSGTPLKLEEGYELAIKSIDIDGNKVYLELSKDGAVVDSKVISPSKDNPTMSDKTYYYKKDVGDSKDLVVIAAHFKNAFRGSDSNLATVDGIWQISDVPTEVKVDTEYDKMRIASVSADTITMDNKDNTVTLSKNKDIDLMGDVKIKTSDQDVVDDANPQRYYIYKEVTIEGAAAPVAEAAPVVEAAPAAEAAPVAEAPAAEAAPVVEENKTEEAPAAEAPAAEHAAEPAKEENKTETGAKEQPGFESILAITGLLAVAFLVLGRRE
;
A
#
# COMPACT_ATOMS: atom_id res chain seq x y z
N MET A 1 51.14 -7.81 -47.71
CA MET A 1 49.90 -8.05 -48.47
C MET A 1 49.08 -9.08 -47.72
N LYS A 2 47.74 -8.92 -47.64
CA LYS A 2 46.77 -9.76 -46.89
C LYS A 2 47.08 -9.82 -45.37
N LYS A 3 46.32 -9.17 -44.49
CA LYS A 3 44.92 -9.47 -44.08
C LYS A 3 44.73 -10.91 -43.58
N LEU A 4 44.67 -11.03 -42.26
CA LEU A 4 43.81 -11.94 -41.50
C LEU A 4 43.10 -11.05 -40.46
N ALA A 5 41.83 -11.32 -40.18
CA ALA A 5 41.00 -10.44 -39.36
C ALA A 5 40.95 -10.93 -37.90
N ALA A 6 40.94 -10.00 -36.95
CA ALA A 6 40.40 -10.28 -35.63
C ALA A 6 38.86 -10.33 -35.75
N ILE A 7 38.25 -11.38 -35.20
CA ILE A 7 36.80 -11.43 -34.99
C ILE A 7 36.58 -10.92 -33.56
N THR A 8 36.23 -9.65 -33.42
CA THR A 8 35.64 -9.14 -32.18
C THR A 8 34.25 -9.73 -32.07
N LEU A 9 34.07 -10.71 -31.18
CA LEU A 9 32.76 -11.22 -30.83
C LEU A 9 32.11 -10.20 -29.88
N THR A 10 31.29 -9.30 -30.43
CA THR A 10 30.49 -8.38 -29.63
C THR A 10 29.34 -9.16 -29.02
N SER A 11 29.52 -9.62 -27.78
CA SER A 11 28.45 -10.21 -26.97
C SER A 11 27.39 -9.15 -26.69
N MET A 12 26.33 -9.17 -27.49
CA MET A 12 25.17 -8.29 -27.34
C MET A 12 24.33 -8.82 -26.20
N PHE A 13 24.61 -8.35 -24.98
CA PHE A 13 23.73 -8.54 -23.83
C PHE A 13 22.36 -7.96 -24.14
N LEU A 14 21.40 -8.84 -24.41
CA LEU A 14 19.98 -8.53 -24.32
C LEU A 14 19.61 -8.65 -22.84
N LEU A 15 19.64 -7.52 -22.12
CA LEU A 15 18.79 -7.42 -20.94
C LEU A 15 17.35 -7.52 -21.43
N LEU A 16 16.75 -8.70 -21.26
CA LEU A 16 15.32 -8.77 -21.05
C LEU A 16 15.09 -8.24 -19.64
N ALA A 17 14.94 -6.91 -19.54
CA ALA A 17 14.21 -6.34 -18.44
C ALA A 17 12.76 -6.82 -18.57
N ALA A 18 12.49 -8.01 -18.00
CA ALA A 18 11.15 -8.45 -17.73
C ALA A 18 10.60 -7.49 -16.67
N ALA A 19 9.95 -6.42 -17.13
CA ALA A 19 9.14 -5.59 -16.27
C ALA A 19 8.00 -6.46 -15.77
N MET A 20 8.20 -7.07 -14.60
CA MET A 20 7.11 -7.72 -13.87
C MET A 20 6.02 -6.67 -13.72
N VAL A 21 4.80 -7.02 -14.13
CA VAL A 21 3.65 -6.17 -13.85
C VAL A 21 3.44 -6.30 -12.35
N VAL A 22 3.86 -5.29 -11.59
CA VAL A 22 3.53 -5.18 -10.16
C VAL A 22 2.02 -5.27 -10.07
N GLY A 23 1.52 -6.40 -9.58
CA GLY A 23 0.10 -6.68 -9.55
C GLY A 23 -0.62 -5.62 -8.72
N ALA A 24 -1.64 -5.00 -9.31
CA ALA A 24 -2.53 -4.12 -8.57
C ALA A 24 -3.23 -4.95 -7.48
N VAL A 25 -2.93 -4.65 -6.21
CA VAL A 25 -3.56 -5.30 -5.06
C VAL A 25 -4.66 -4.40 -4.50
N ASP A 26 -5.75 -4.99 -4.00
CA ASP A 26 -6.85 -4.25 -3.36
C ASP A 26 -6.45 -3.74 -1.95
N SER A 27 -5.48 -4.38 -1.30
CA SER A 27 -4.88 -3.92 -0.05
C SER A 27 -3.41 -4.35 0.09
N VAL A 28 -2.68 -3.67 0.98
CA VAL A 28 -1.32 -4.03 1.41
C VAL A 28 -1.35 -4.30 2.91
N GLU A 29 -1.08 -5.55 3.30
CA GLU A 29 -0.78 -5.87 4.69
C GLU A 29 0.69 -5.55 4.99
N ILE A 30 0.90 -4.71 5.99
CA ILE A 30 2.21 -4.50 6.63
C ILE A 30 2.19 -5.26 7.95
N ARG A 31 2.74 -6.49 7.97
CA ARG A 31 2.90 -7.30 9.19
C ARG A 31 4.19 -7.00 9.95
N GLY A 32 4.17 -7.23 11.26
CA GLY A 32 5.34 -7.25 12.13
C GLY A 32 6.06 -8.59 12.12
N GLN A 33 7.09 -8.70 12.96
CA GLN A 33 7.78 -9.98 13.18
C GLN A 33 6.82 -11.04 13.75
N VAL A 34 6.93 -12.27 13.27
CA VAL A 34 6.10 -13.41 13.70
C VAL A 34 6.49 -13.89 15.09
N ALA A 35 5.50 -14.11 15.95
CA ALA A 35 5.63 -14.54 17.33
C ALA A 35 4.97 -15.90 17.59
N THR A 36 5.49 -16.62 18.59
CA THR A 36 4.99 -17.93 19.09
C THR A 36 4.96 -17.98 20.62
N GLY A 37 5.02 -16.82 21.27
CA GLY A 37 5.18 -16.67 22.72
C GLY A 37 4.99 -15.21 23.13
N ASN A 38 5.56 -14.81 24.27
CA ASN A 38 5.68 -13.38 24.60
C ASN A 38 6.57 -12.68 23.57
N PHE A 39 6.16 -11.51 23.10
CA PHE A 39 6.91 -10.77 22.09
C PHE A 39 6.86 -9.26 22.33
N GLU A 40 7.77 -8.53 21.67
CA GLU A 40 7.90 -7.08 21.73
C GLU A 40 8.10 -6.52 20.31
N TRP A 41 7.10 -5.79 19.83
CA TRP A 41 7.20 -5.00 18.62
C TRP A 41 7.57 -3.54 18.96
N THR A 42 8.49 -2.97 18.20
CA THR A 42 8.83 -1.54 18.21
C THR A 42 8.84 -1.02 16.77
N ALA A 43 8.89 0.31 16.60
CA ALA A 43 9.04 0.93 15.28
C ALA A 43 10.17 0.31 14.42
N GLN A 44 11.28 -0.10 15.05
CA GLN A 44 12.40 -0.73 14.35
C GLN A 44 12.10 -2.15 13.82
N ASN A 45 11.19 -2.94 14.40
CA ASN A 45 10.89 -4.32 13.95
C ASN A 45 9.43 -4.56 13.47
N PHE A 46 8.56 -3.56 13.57
CA PHE A 46 7.24 -3.54 12.93
C PHE A 46 7.17 -2.38 11.93
N ALA A 47 7.01 -2.72 10.65
CA ALA A 47 6.94 -1.75 9.57
C ALA A 47 5.66 -0.88 9.58
N GLY A 48 4.61 -1.30 10.30
CA GLY A 48 3.35 -0.57 10.39
C GLY A 48 3.38 0.64 11.33
N PHE A 49 4.20 0.61 12.39
CA PHE A 49 4.38 1.76 13.28
C PHE A 49 5.11 2.91 12.59
N TYR A 50 4.84 4.14 13.03
CA TYR A 50 5.60 5.31 12.56
C TYR A 50 7.08 5.10 12.87
N TYR A 51 7.91 5.24 11.83
CA TYR A 51 9.36 5.22 11.95
C TYR A 51 10.02 6.14 10.94
N ASP A 52 10.81 7.09 11.43
CA ASP A 52 11.79 7.79 10.63
C ASP A 52 13.16 7.13 10.76
N ILE A 53 13.76 6.80 9.62
CA ILE A 53 15.09 6.20 9.58
C ILE A 53 16.19 7.26 9.68
N ASP A 54 15.92 8.50 9.26
CA ASP A 54 16.95 9.53 9.15
C ASP A 54 17.39 10.01 10.53
N ASP A 55 16.45 10.07 11.49
CA ASP A 55 16.70 10.47 12.89
C ASP A 55 16.41 9.39 13.96
N ASP A 56 16.01 8.18 13.57
CA ASP A 56 15.62 7.07 14.50
C ASP A 56 14.38 7.40 15.35
N LEU A 57 13.41 8.09 14.75
CA LEU A 57 12.19 8.55 15.40
C LEU A 57 11.12 7.47 15.29
N GLY A 58 10.87 6.78 16.39
CA GLY A 58 10.03 5.58 16.44
C GLY A 58 9.61 5.30 17.86
N THR A 59 8.60 6.03 18.33
CA THR A 59 8.21 6.08 19.75
C THR A 59 7.41 4.85 20.20
N GLU A 60 6.81 4.12 19.26
CA GLU A 60 5.83 3.08 19.53
C GLU A 60 6.44 1.75 19.95
N LYS A 61 5.90 1.18 21.04
CA LYS A 61 6.26 -0.14 21.57
C LYS A 61 5.00 -0.90 22.00
N LEU A 62 4.86 -2.14 21.54
CA LEU A 62 3.77 -3.05 21.90
C LEU A 62 4.32 -4.38 22.38
N THR A 63 3.88 -4.82 23.54
CA THR A 63 4.31 -6.08 24.18
C THR A 63 3.14 -7.01 24.42
N THR A 64 3.35 -8.29 24.20
CA THR A 64 2.38 -9.36 24.47
C THR A 64 2.91 -10.32 25.52
N SER A 65 2.07 -10.68 26.48
CA SER A 65 2.39 -11.58 27.59
C SER A 65 1.35 -12.71 27.69
N ILE A 66 1.70 -13.85 27.12
CA ILE A 66 0.95 -15.09 27.20
C ILE A 66 1.19 -15.70 28.60
N THR A 67 0.12 -15.79 29.40
CA THR A 67 0.23 -16.19 30.82
C THR A 67 -0.60 -17.42 31.20
N GLU A 68 -1.60 -17.80 30.40
CA GLU A 68 -2.40 -19.01 30.60
C GLU A 68 -2.93 -19.55 29.26
N GLY A 69 -2.39 -20.69 28.79
CA GLY A 69 -2.70 -21.20 27.44
C GLY A 69 -2.39 -20.14 26.38
N ASN A 70 -3.23 -20.01 25.36
CA ASN A 70 -3.08 -18.99 24.31
C ASN A 70 -3.74 -17.64 24.66
N LYS A 71 -3.66 -17.19 25.92
CA LYS A 71 -4.34 -15.96 26.37
C LYS A 71 -3.41 -14.85 26.78
N LEU A 72 -3.72 -13.69 26.22
CA LEU A 72 -3.23 -12.38 26.60
C LEU A 72 -4.19 -11.86 27.69
N GLN A 73 -4.01 -12.39 28.91
CA GLN A 73 -4.89 -12.13 30.06
C GLN A 73 -4.84 -10.66 30.48
N GLU A 74 -5.99 -10.07 30.72
CA GLU A 74 -6.09 -8.69 31.21
C GLU A 74 -5.41 -8.48 32.59
N PRO A 75 -4.92 -7.26 32.92
CA PRO A 75 -4.80 -6.07 32.07
C PRO A 75 -3.48 -6.00 31.30
N SER A 76 -2.53 -6.91 31.56
CA SER A 76 -1.15 -6.83 31.12
C SER A 76 -0.78 -7.92 30.12
N GLY A 77 -1.77 -8.46 29.42
CA GLY A 77 -1.61 -9.45 28.36
C GLY A 77 -1.23 -8.80 27.05
N VAL A 78 -1.72 -7.59 26.81
CA VAL A 78 -1.16 -6.64 25.86
C VAL A 78 -0.86 -5.35 26.61
N SER A 79 0.32 -4.79 26.42
CA SER A 79 0.65 -3.45 26.89
C SER A 79 1.38 -2.70 25.79
N TYR A 80 0.83 -1.52 25.46
CA TYR A 80 1.42 -0.58 24.51
C TYR A 80 1.92 0.66 25.26
N THR A 81 2.98 1.27 24.74
CA THR A 81 3.57 2.50 25.28
C THR A 81 4.14 3.30 24.12
N THR A 82 3.96 4.61 24.18
CA THR A 82 4.57 5.55 23.26
C THR A 82 5.00 6.80 24.02
N THR A 83 6.23 7.25 23.82
CA THR A 83 6.87 8.37 24.53
C THR A 83 7.43 9.34 23.52
N VAL A 84 7.15 10.64 23.67
CA VAL A 84 7.56 11.68 22.71
C VAL A 84 9.06 11.62 22.40
N GLN A 85 9.40 11.84 21.13
CA GLN A 85 10.76 12.18 20.71
C GLN A 85 10.79 13.62 20.19
N LYS A 86 11.95 14.24 20.24
CA LYS A 86 12.21 15.56 19.66
C LYS A 86 12.40 15.41 18.13
N ASN A 87 11.71 16.24 17.35
CA ASN A 87 11.94 16.42 15.91
C ASN A 87 12.21 17.91 15.60
N ASP A 88 12.95 18.14 14.53
CA ASP A 88 13.11 19.42 13.83
C ASP A 88 11.80 19.79 13.11
N PHE A 89 11.66 21.05 12.67
CA PHE A 89 10.80 21.36 11.52
C PHE A 89 11.64 21.27 10.25
N ASP A 90 11.03 20.90 9.12
CA ASP A 90 11.71 20.91 7.82
C ASP A 90 12.35 22.29 7.51
N PHE A 91 11.72 23.35 8.03
CA PHE A 91 12.34 24.68 8.11
C PHE A 91 13.10 24.85 9.43
N ASP A 92 14.37 24.39 9.47
CA ASP A 92 15.30 24.39 10.62
C ASP A 92 15.19 25.64 11.52
N GLU A 93 15.05 26.82 10.91
CA GLU A 93 15.05 28.11 11.59
C GLU A 93 13.84 28.29 12.55
N TRP A 94 12.82 27.44 12.54
CA TRP A 94 11.73 27.46 13.54
C TRP A 94 12.02 26.66 14.82
N GLY A 95 13.09 25.86 14.87
CA GLY A 95 13.43 25.05 16.05
C GLY A 95 12.80 23.66 16.02
N PHE A 96 12.06 23.27 17.06
CA PHE A 96 11.74 21.86 17.33
C PHE A 96 10.34 21.62 17.90
N TYR A 97 9.85 20.38 17.77
CA TYR A 97 8.61 19.89 18.38
C TYR A 97 8.74 18.47 18.94
N ASN A 98 7.75 18.06 19.75
CA ASN A 98 7.55 16.70 20.20
C ASN A 98 6.74 15.92 19.15
N VAL A 99 7.37 14.97 18.47
CA VAL A 99 6.69 13.98 17.63
C VAL A 99 6.33 12.75 18.47
N ILE A 100 5.18 12.14 18.17
CA ILE A 100 4.78 10.86 18.75
C ILE A 100 4.07 10.00 17.70
N GLY A 101 4.44 8.74 17.60
CA GLY A 101 3.61 7.73 16.94
C GLY A 101 2.48 7.31 17.89
N PHE A 102 1.23 7.35 17.42
CA PHE A 102 0.08 6.85 18.15
C PHE A 102 -0.77 5.97 17.23
N GLN A 103 -1.04 4.74 17.65
CA GLN A 103 -1.80 3.75 16.88
C GLN A 103 -1.34 3.65 15.42
N ALA A 104 -0.03 3.51 15.22
CA ALA A 104 0.60 3.37 13.90
C ALA A 104 0.50 4.60 12.96
N ASN A 105 0.34 5.81 13.50
CA ASN A 105 0.27 7.07 12.74
C ASN A 105 1.09 8.20 13.41
N LYS A 106 1.62 9.19 12.66
CA LYS A 106 2.49 10.30 13.14
C LYS A 106 1.64 11.47 13.69
N TYR A 107 1.92 11.92 14.91
CA TYR A 107 1.26 13.04 15.58
C TYR A 107 2.26 14.05 16.16
N PHE A 108 1.79 15.27 16.32
CA PHE A 108 2.36 16.31 17.15
C PHE A 108 1.82 16.20 18.58
N ALA A 109 2.69 16.38 19.58
CA ALA A 109 2.35 16.34 21.01
C ALA A 109 2.71 17.64 21.78
N GLY A 110 3.32 18.62 21.10
CA GLY A 110 3.69 19.91 21.67
C GLY A 110 4.91 20.55 21.04
N TYR A 111 5.04 21.87 21.16
CA TYR A 111 6.23 22.62 20.77
C TYR A 111 7.35 22.46 21.81
N LEU A 112 8.60 22.53 21.37
CA LEU A 112 9.78 22.53 22.24
C LEU A 112 10.50 23.87 22.17
N ASN A 113 11.10 24.26 23.30
CA ASN A 113 11.97 25.43 23.42
C ASN A 113 13.38 24.92 23.77
N ASP A 114 14.35 25.17 22.89
CA ASP A 114 15.70 24.63 23.01
C ASP A 114 16.75 25.74 23.14
N GLU A 115 17.63 25.65 24.15
CA GLU A 115 18.69 26.64 24.41
C GLU A 115 19.71 26.80 23.26
N ALA A 116 19.68 25.93 22.24
CA ALA A 116 20.47 26.05 21.01
C ALA A 116 19.83 26.92 19.91
N VAL A 117 18.52 27.17 19.96
CA VAL A 117 17.79 28.02 18.99
C VAL A 117 17.88 29.49 19.41
N ASP A 118 17.79 30.44 18.48
CA ASP A 118 17.67 31.85 18.84
C ASP A 118 16.28 32.12 19.44
N ASP A 119 16.23 32.78 20.59
CA ASP A 119 15.01 33.26 21.26
C ASP A 119 14.10 34.08 20.31
N ALA A 120 14.65 34.72 19.27
CA ALA A 120 13.89 35.44 18.25
C ALA A 120 13.18 34.53 17.22
N ASN A 121 13.58 33.26 17.12
CA ASN A 121 13.16 32.28 16.11
C ASN A 121 12.12 31.26 16.63
N GLU A 122 12.13 31.00 17.95
CA GLU A 122 11.20 30.20 18.78
C GLU A 122 9.70 30.63 18.72
N ILE A 123 9.18 30.99 17.55
CA ILE A 123 7.92 31.71 17.40
C ILE A 123 6.68 30.82 17.59
N LEU A 124 6.74 29.55 17.20
CA LEU A 124 5.60 28.62 17.29
C LEU A 124 5.35 28.21 18.75
N PHE A 125 6.42 27.91 19.48
CA PHE A 125 6.42 27.75 20.94
C PHE A 125 5.85 29.00 21.63
N LYS A 126 6.46 30.17 21.39
CA LYS A 126 6.17 31.41 22.14
C LYS A 126 4.79 32.01 21.90
N GLU A 127 4.18 31.74 20.76
CA GLU A 127 2.85 32.22 20.45
C GLU A 127 1.76 31.25 20.90
N SER A 128 2.07 30.00 21.22
CA SER A 128 1.13 29.08 21.86
C SER A 128 0.95 29.42 23.34
N THR A 129 -0.26 29.33 23.89
CA THR A 129 -0.50 29.52 25.34
C THR A 129 -0.30 28.21 26.11
N ASP A 130 -0.81 27.10 25.56
CA ASP A 130 -0.53 25.74 26.06
C ASP A 130 0.37 25.04 25.02
N GLU A 131 1.68 24.93 25.32
CA GLU A 131 2.67 24.43 24.36
C GLU A 131 2.70 22.89 24.23
N ASN A 132 2.03 22.14 25.11
CA ASN A 132 2.12 20.69 25.22
C ASN A 132 0.71 20.07 25.21
N SER A 133 0.21 19.74 24.01
CA SER A 133 -1.12 19.15 23.79
C SER A 133 -1.36 17.89 24.63
N LEU A 134 -0.31 17.10 24.85
CA LEU A 134 -0.41 15.87 25.64
C LEU A 134 -0.70 16.13 27.13
N SER A 135 -0.40 17.32 27.65
CA SER A 135 -0.78 17.75 29.00
C SER A 135 -2.27 18.06 29.15
N ASP A 136 -2.95 18.34 28.04
CA ASP A 136 -4.42 18.47 27.94
C ASP A 136 -5.09 17.15 27.50
N GLU A 137 -4.34 16.04 27.53
CA GLU A 137 -4.78 14.70 27.12
C GLU A 137 -5.26 14.62 25.65
N GLN A 138 -4.59 15.34 24.74
CA GLN A 138 -4.86 15.33 23.29
C GLN A 138 -3.57 15.29 22.42
N LEU A 139 -3.74 15.00 21.13
CA LEU A 139 -2.71 15.01 20.08
C LEU A 139 -3.28 15.61 18.79
N GLU A 140 -2.45 16.27 17.98
CA GLU A 140 -2.85 16.79 16.66
C GLU A 140 -2.11 16.06 15.54
N ALA A 141 -2.82 15.69 14.46
CA ALA A 141 -2.18 15.08 13.29
C ALA A 141 -1.32 16.13 12.57
N ILE A 142 -0.10 15.76 12.15
CA ILE A 142 0.75 16.64 11.33
C ILE A 142 0.27 16.54 9.88
N LEU A 143 -0.08 17.69 9.30
CA LEU A 143 -0.67 17.78 7.96
C LEU A 143 0.32 18.37 6.94
N MET A 144 1.17 19.30 7.35
CA MET A 144 2.28 19.82 6.56
C MET A 144 3.48 20.15 7.45
N ASP A 145 4.65 19.72 7.00
CA ASP A 145 6.01 20.14 7.40
C ASP A 145 6.76 20.15 6.05
N ASN A 146 7.31 21.29 5.62
CA ASN A 146 8.06 21.44 4.34
C ASN A 146 8.79 22.80 4.25
N ASP A 147 10.01 22.86 3.70
CA ASP A 147 10.78 24.08 3.41
C ASP A 147 10.79 24.53 1.93
N ASP A 148 10.24 23.73 1.00
CA ASP A 148 10.24 23.93 -0.47
C ASP A 148 9.95 25.39 -0.89
N GLU A 149 10.83 25.97 -1.73
CA GLU A 149 10.61 27.31 -2.29
C GLU A 149 9.42 27.34 -3.27
N MET A 150 8.27 27.84 -2.82
CA MET A 150 7.07 28.03 -3.65
C MET A 150 6.67 29.50 -3.80
N THR A 151 6.06 29.84 -4.94
CA THR A 151 5.57 31.20 -5.23
C THR A 151 4.06 31.31 -5.07
N VAL A 152 3.61 32.02 -4.03
CA VAL A 152 2.21 32.38 -3.80
C VAL A 152 1.89 33.68 -4.55
N THR A 153 0.67 33.84 -5.08
CA THR A 153 0.26 35.10 -5.74
C THR A 153 -1.12 35.58 -5.29
N SER A 154 -1.43 36.87 -5.53
CA SER A 154 -2.78 37.41 -5.27
C SER A 154 -3.89 36.83 -6.18
N GLY A 155 -3.56 35.96 -7.15
CA GLY A 155 -4.51 35.18 -7.93
C GLY A 155 -4.42 33.67 -7.68
N THR A 156 -3.55 33.21 -6.78
CA THR A 156 -3.30 31.80 -6.47
C THR A 156 -2.82 31.73 -5.01
N PRO A 157 -3.74 31.52 -4.05
CA PRO A 157 -3.39 31.43 -2.63
C PRO A 157 -2.54 30.19 -2.36
N LEU A 158 -1.85 30.20 -1.22
CA LEU A 158 -1.30 28.98 -0.63
C LEU A 158 -2.49 28.11 -0.20
N LYS A 159 -2.57 26.89 -0.71
CA LYS A 159 -3.51 25.89 -0.24
C LYS A 159 -2.89 25.15 0.94
N LEU A 160 -3.73 24.85 1.92
CA LEU A 160 -3.43 24.15 3.16
C LEU A 160 -4.48 23.05 3.32
N GLU A 161 -4.22 22.07 4.18
CA GLU A 161 -5.17 20.98 4.43
C GLU A 161 -6.39 21.45 5.22
N GLU A 162 -7.39 20.57 5.38
CA GLU A 162 -8.65 20.84 6.09
C GLU A 162 -9.45 22.04 5.55
N GLY A 163 -9.28 22.37 4.26
CA GLY A 163 -10.02 23.46 3.60
C GLY A 163 -9.50 24.86 3.91
N TYR A 164 -8.29 24.98 4.45
CA TYR A 164 -7.61 26.26 4.67
C TYR A 164 -6.95 26.81 3.37
N GLU A 165 -7.04 28.12 3.16
CA GLU A 165 -6.31 28.84 2.11
C GLU A 165 -5.78 30.19 2.62
N LEU A 166 -4.49 30.46 2.41
CA LEU A 166 -3.80 31.69 2.81
C LEU A 166 -3.52 32.59 1.59
N ALA A 167 -4.15 33.75 1.55
CA ALA A 167 -4.23 34.59 0.35
C ALA A 167 -3.54 35.96 0.50
N ILE A 168 -2.70 36.33 -0.47
CA ILE A 168 -2.13 37.68 -0.60
C ILE A 168 -3.20 38.65 -1.09
N LYS A 169 -3.76 39.48 -0.21
CA LYS A 169 -4.78 40.48 -0.57
C LYS A 169 -4.18 41.76 -1.12
N SER A 170 -3.05 42.22 -0.58
CA SER A 170 -2.30 43.35 -1.13
C SER A 170 -0.85 43.40 -0.64
N ILE A 171 0.02 44.00 -1.43
CA ILE A 171 1.35 44.46 -1.01
C ILE A 171 1.36 46.01 -1.03
N ASP A 172 2.05 46.64 -0.08
CA ASP A 172 2.12 48.10 0.01
C ASP A 172 2.91 48.75 -1.15
N ILE A 173 3.06 50.08 -1.14
CA ILE A 173 3.67 50.81 -2.27
C ILE A 173 5.18 50.58 -2.31
N ASP A 174 5.80 50.37 -1.15
CA ASP A 174 7.25 50.20 -1.02
C ASP A 174 7.68 48.73 -1.23
N GLY A 175 6.73 47.80 -1.37
CA GLY A 175 6.97 46.37 -1.57
C GLY A 175 7.25 45.57 -0.28
N ASN A 176 7.26 46.26 0.87
CA ASN A 176 7.78 45.73 2.12
C ASN A 176 6.75 44.97 2.94
N LYS A 177 5.46 45.35 2.85
CA LYS A 177 4.38 44.80 3.69
C LYS A 177 3.39 44.01 2.87
N VAL A 178 3.09 42.80 3.35
CA VAL A 178 2.07 41.91 2.77
C VAL A 178 0.88 41.86 3.71
N TYR A 179 -0.31 42.18 3.21
CA TYR A 179 -1.57 41.90 3.90
C TYR A 179 -2.08 40.54 3.45
N LEU A 180 -2.08 39.61 4.40
CA LEU A 180 -2.52 38.23 4.26
C LEU A 180 -3.89 38.05 4.92
N GLU A 181 -4.68 37.11 4.39
CA GLU A 181 -5.97 36.70 4.92
C GLU A 181 -6.05 35.18 4.83
N LEU A 182 -6.34 34.52 5.93
CA LEU A 182 -6.57 33.09 6.01
C LEU A 182 -8.08 32.84 6.00
N SER A 183 -8.51 31.92 5.14
CA SER A 183 -9.89 31.43 5.12
C SER A 183 -9.95 29.92 5.31
N LYS A 184 -10.97 29.43 6.02
CA LYS A 184 -11.36 28.02 6.04
C LYS A 184 -12.71 27.88 5.33
N ASP A 185 -12.85 26.94 4.41
CA ASP A 185 -14.08 26.72 3.62
C ASP A 185 -14.58 28.00 2.89
N GLY A 186 -13.66 28.89 2.53
CA GLY A 186 -13.95 30.19 1.92
C GLY A 186 -14.47 31.27 2.89
N ALA A 187 -14.60 30.99 4.18
CA ALA A 187 -14.90 31.96 5.23
C ALA A 187 -13.60 32.48 5.87
N VAL A 188 -13.45 33.80 5.99
CA VAL A 188 -12.26 34.42 6.61
C VAL A 188 -12.22 34.13 8.10
N VAL A 189 -11.09 33.58 8.57
CA VAL A 189 -10.85 33.23 9.99
C VAL A 189 -9.76 34.10 10.64
N ASP A 190 -8.80 34.60 9.87
CA ASP A 190 -7.76 35.53 10.34
C ASP A 190 -7.27 36.47 9.22
N SER A 191 -6.65 37.59 9.59
CA SER A 191 -5.90 38.43 8.68
C SER A 191 -4.73 39.14 9.37
N LYS A 192 -3.53 39.07 8.79
CA LYS A 192 -2.28 39.59 9.38
C LYS A 192 -1.52 40.44 8.38
N VAL A 193 -0.72 41.40 8.87
CA VAL A 193 0.26 42.11 8.05
C VAL A 193 1.66 41.64 8.46
N ILE A 194 2.36 41.00 7.54
CA ILE A 194 3.79 40.65 7.68
C ILE A 194 4.66 41.66 6.91
N SER A 195 5.97 41.67 7.15
CA SER A 195 6.93 42.61 6.55
C SER A 195 8.23 41.94 6.05
N PRO A 196 8.16 40.84 5.26
CA PRO A 196 9.30 39.98 4.95
C PRO A 196 10.43 40.64 4.16
N SER A 197 10.17 41.77 3.49
CA SER A 197 11.16 42.45 2.63
C SER A 197 11.62 43.81 3.15
N LYS A 198 11.25 44.19 4.38
CA LYS A 198 11.78 45.42 5.03
C LYS A 198 13.30 45.32 5.28
N ASP A 199 13.95 46.45 5.56
CA ASP A 199 15.35 46.47 6.02
C ASP A 199 15.55 45.64 7.31
N ASN A 200 16.30 44.53 7.20
CA ASN A 200 16.62 43.59 8.29
C ASN A 200 15.37 43.02 9.00
N PRO A 201 14.63 42.09 8.35
CA PRO A 201 13.45 41.45 8.93
C PRO A 201 13.85 40.40 9.97
N THR A 202 13.14 40.33 11.10
CA THR A 202 13.23 39.22 12.07
C THR A 202 12.31 38.07 11.67
N MET A 203 12.44 36.90 12.31
CA MET A 203 11.54 35.76 12.06
C MET A 203 10.06 36.15 12.15
N SER A 204 9.70 36.95 13.15
CA SER A 204 8.35 37.51 13.36
C SER A 204 7.89 38.55 12.32
N ASP A 205 8.78 39.12 11.51
CA ASP A 205 8.40 39.93 10.34
C ASP A 205 8.09 39.07 9.11
N LYS A 206 8.68 37.87 9.01
CA LYS A 206 8.51 36.97 7.87
C LYS A 206 7.39 35.95 8.09
N THR A 207 7.22 35.47 9.33
CA THR A 207 6.33 34.35 9.66
C THR A 207 4.88 34.81 9.83
N TYR A 208 4.03 34.39 8.90
CA TYR A 208 2.60 34.25 9.18
C TYR A 208 2.40 33.09 10.16
N TYR A 209 1.51 33.27 11.13
CA TYR A 209 1.05 32.18 11.99
C TYR A 209 -0.41 32.45 12.34
N TYR A 210 -1.18 31.38 12.50
CA TYR A 210 -2.57 31.38 12.97
C TYR A 210 -2.69 30.43 14.15
N LYS A 211 -3.42 30.88 15.17
CA LYS A 211 -3.57 30.17 16.43
C LYS A 211 -5.01 30.23 16.94
N LYS A 212 -5.45 29.16 17.60
CA LYS A 212 -6.83 28.96 18.06
C LYS A 212 -6.89 27.97 19.22
N ASP A 213 -8.01 27.97 19.92
CA ASP A 213 -8.39 26.85 20.78
C ASP A 213 -8.57 25.58 19.96
N VAL A 214 -7.84 24.52 20.30
CA VAL A 214 -7.97 23.17 19.73
C VAL A 214 -8.28 22.24 20.88
N GLY A 215 -9.50 21.69 20.92
CA GLY A 215 -9.96 20.89 22.06
C GLY A 215 -9.88 21.65 23.39
N ASP A 216 -9.18 21.07 24.35
CA ASP A 216 -8.97 21.65 25.67
C ASP A 216 -7.78 22.64 25.68
N SER A 217 -6.77 22.51 24.80
CA SER A 217 -5.64 23.45 24.65
C SER A 217 -6.03 24.84 24.11
N LYS A 218 -5.32 25.90 24.53
CA LYS A 218 -5.65 27.31 24.28
C LYS A 218 -4.59 28.04 23.44
N ASP A 219 -5.05 28.92 22.54
CA ASP A 219 -4.22 29.70 21.61
C ASP A 219 -3.10 28.88 20.91
N LEU A 220 -3.29 27.58 20.66
CA LEU A 220 -2.29 26.73 20.03
C LEU A 220 -2.05 27.21 18.60
N VAL A 221 -0.78 27.40 18.20
CA VAL A 221 -0.44 27.68 16.80
C VAL A 221 -0.71 26.43 15.97
N VAL A 222 -1.61 26.53 14.98
CA VAL A 222 -2.01 25.38 14.13
C VAL A 222 -1.50 25.47 12.70
N ILE A 223 -1.21 26.69 12.22
CA ILE A 223 -0.72 26.97 10.88
C ILE A 223 0.40 28.02 10.98
N ALA A 224 1.51 27.81 10.30
CA ALA A 224 2.54 28.82 10.05
C ALA A 224 3.05 28.78 8.61
N ALA A 225 3.50 29.93 8.11
CA ALA A 225 4.14 30.06 6.81
C ALA A 225 5.23 31.13 6.88
N HIS A 226 6.47 30.75 6.60
CA HIS A 226 7.62 31.65 6.51
C HIS A 226 7.73 32.21 5.09
N PHE A 227 7.96 33.53 4.99
CA PHE A 227 8.06 34.21 3.71
C PHE A 227 9.47 34.78 3.50
N LYS A 228 10.29 34.14 2.65
CA LYS A 228 11.60 34.62 2.19
C LYS A 228 11.60 36.08 1.76
N ASN A 229 10.60 36.46 0.97
CA ASN A 229 10.45 37.79 0.37
C ASN A 229 9.03 37.99 -0.19
N ALA A 230 8.69 39.23 -0.51
CA ALA A 230 7.50 39.59 -1.27
C ALA A 230 7.81 40.62 -2.36
N PHE A 231 7.04 40.59 -3.44
CA PHE A 231 7.21 41.50 -4.58
C PHE A 231 5.88 41.96 -5.16
N ARG A 232 5.77 43.28 -5.34
CA ARG A 232 4.64 43.94 -6.00
C ARG A 232 4.90 44.06 -7.50
N GLY A 233 4.30 43.17 -8.28
CA GLY A 233 4.28 43.27 -9.74
C GLY A 233 3.32 44.33 -10.26
N SER A 234 3.35 44.54 -11.58
CA SER A 234 2.40 45.38 -12.31
C SER A 234 1.00 44.77 -12.39
N ASP A 235 0.93 43.45 -12.51
CA ASP A 235 -0.28 42.69 -12.86
C ASP A 235 -0.72 41.72 -11.74
N SER A 236 0.21 41.30 -10.88
CA SER A 236 -0.04 40.49 -9.69
C SER A 236 0.92 40.85 -8.55
N ASN A 237 0.46 40.66 -7.30
CA ASN A 237 1.36 40.59 -6.15
C ASN A 237 1.83 39.14 -6.00
N LEU A 238 3.09 38.93 -5.61
CA LEU A 238 3.65 37.61 -5.34
C LEU A 238 4.50 37.61 -4.07
N ALA A 239 4.70 36.43 -3.49
CA ALA A 239 5.67 36.22 -2.43
C ALA A 239 6.26 34.80 -2.52
N THR A 240 7.51 34.65 -2.09
CA THR A 240 8.14 33.34 -1.93
C THR A 240 7.87 32.86 -0.50
N VAL A 241 7.33 31.66 -0.39
CA VAL A 241 7.23 30.87 0.84
C VAL A 241 8.30 29.79 0.77
N ASP A 242 8.94 29.52 1.89
CA ASP A 242 10.06 28.61 2.08
C ASP A 242 10.07 28.16 3.54
N GLY A 243 9.07 27.35 3.89
CA GLY A 243 8.72 26.98 5.27
C GLY A 243 7.21 27.04 5.50
N ILE A 244 6.58 25.87 5.64
CA ILE A 244 5.14 25.67 5.89
C ILE A 244 4.99 24.66 7.02
N TRP A 245 4.19 24.99 8.02
CA TRP A 245 3.81 24.07 9.09
C TRP A 245 2.28 24.09 9.27
N GLN A 246 1.68 22.91 9.36
CA GLN A 246 0.27 22.73 9.70
C GLN A 246 0.05 21.47 10.52
N ILE A 247 -0.68 21.63 11.63
CA ILE A 247 -1.31 20.54 12.38
C ILE A 247 -2.84 20.62 12.23
N SER A 248 -3.51 19.49 12.43
CA SER A 248 -4.96 19.39 12.37
C SER A 248 -5.63 20.29 13.41
N ASP A 249 -6.72 20.94 13.00
CA ASP A 249 -7.53 21.76 13.89
C ASP A 249 -8.59 20.96 14.67
N VAL A 250 -8.57 19.62 14.51
CA VAL A 250 -9.40 18.59 15.14
C VAL A 250 -8.50 17.61 15.93
N PRO A 251 -8.50 17.67 17.28
CA PRO A 251 -7.60 16.84 18.09
C PRO A 251 -8.05 15.38 18.18
N THR A 252 -7.07 14.49 18.30
CA THR A 252 -7.24 13.09 18.72
C THR A 252 -7.18 13.02 20.25
N GLU A 253 -8.25 12.52 20.89
CA GLU A 253 -8.35 12.47 22.35
C GLU A 253 -7.64 11.23 22.94
N VAL A 254 -6.75 11.45 23.91
CA VAL A 254 -5.96 10.39 24.56
C VAL A 254 -6.20 10.35 26.08
N LYS A 255 -7.43 10.64 26.51
CA LYS A 255 -7.83 10.68 27.93
C LYS A 255 -7.82 9.30 28.60
N VAL A 256 -7.48 9.26 29.88
CA VAL A 256 -7.44 8.00 30.66
C VAL A 256 -8.81 7.31 30.68
N ASP A 257 -8.79 5.97 30.58
CA ASP A 257 -9.95 5.09 30.38
C ASP A 257 -10.66 5.21 29.02
N THR A 258 -10.19 6.01 28.05
CA THR A 258 -10.69 5.98 26.66
C THR A 258 -10.35 4.65 25.98
N GLU A 259 -11.37 3.97 25.46
CA GLU A 259 -11.30 2.63 24.85
C GLU A 259 -11.00 2.68 23.35
N TYR A 260 -10.15 1.77 22.88
CA TYR A 260 -9.76 1.56 21.48
C TYR A 260 -9.75 0.05 21.21
N GLU A 261 -10.89 -0.48 20.72
CA GLU A 261 -11.16 -1.89 20.42
C GLU A 261 -10.92 -2.92 21.54
N LYS A 262 -9.68 -3.36 21.80
CA LYS A 262 -9.34 -4.26 22.93
C LYS A 262 -8.34 -3.63 23.89
N MET A 263 -7.80 -2.48 23.52
CA MET A 263 -6.93 -1.65 24.33
C MET A 263 -7.69 -0.45 24.89
N ARG A 264 -7.08 0.24 25.84
CA ARG A 264 -7.58 1.51 26.39
C ARG A 264 -6.43 2.33 26.97
N ILE A 265 -6.58 3.64 27.08
CA ILE A 265 -5.59 4.50 27.73
C ILE A 265 -5.52 4.13 29.23
N ALA A 266 -4.35 3.68 29.69
CA ALA A 266 -4.09 3.34 31.08
C ALA A 266 -3.45 4.48 31.86
N SER A 267 -2.65 5.33 31.20
CA SER A 267 -2.12 6.58 31.76
C SER A 267 -1.66 7.54 30.67
N VAL A 268 -1.74 8.85 30.94
CA VAL A 268 -0.99 9.89 30.22
C VAL A 268 -0.13 10.69 31.20
N SER A 269 1.07 11.04 30.75
CA SER A 269 1.93 12.10 31.28
C SER A 269 2.29 13.06 30.13
N ALA A 270 2.84 14.24 30.45
CA ALA A 270 3.26 15.27 29.48
C ALA A 270 4.34 14.82 28.46
N ASP A 271 4.75 13.54 28.49
CA ASP A 271 5.74 12.90 27.63
C ASP A 271 5.34 11.49 27.14
N THR A 272 4.34 10.82 27.74
CA THR A 272 4.12 9.37 27.55
C THR A 272 2.64 8.98 27.63
N ILE A 273 2.21 8.15 26.69
CA ILE A 273 0.93 7.43 26.74
C ILE A 273 1.22 5.95 27.02
N THR A 274 0.48 5.34 27.95
CA THR A 274 0.44 3.87 28.09
C THR A 274 -0.97 3.35 27.86
N MET A 275 -1.07 2.18 27.23
CA MET A 275 -2.34 1.48 27.01
C MET A 275 -2.26 0.04 27.53
N ASP A 276 -3.36 -0.42 28.11
CA ASP A 276 -3.52 -1.76 28.70
C ASP A 276 -4.72 -2.48 28.07
N ASN A 277 -4.84 -3.80 28.27
CA ASN A 277 -6.00 -4.59 27.83
C ASN A 277 -6.96 -4.94 28.98
N LYS A 278 -7.12 -4.04 29.97
CA LYS A 278 -8.05 -4.27 31.09
C LYS A 278 -9.50 -4.32 30.59
N ASP A 279 -10.31 -5.15 31.25
CA ASP A 279 -11.66 -5.56 30.83
C ASP A 279 -11.72 -6.35 29.50
N ASN A 280 -10.57 -6.62 28.83
CA ASN A 280 -10.49 -7.23 27.49
C ASN A 280 -9.44 -8.36 27.39
N THR A 281 -9.73 -9.54 27.92
CA THR A 281 -8.89 -10.74 27.69
C THR A 281 -8.89 -11.19 26.23
N VAL A 282 -7.77 -11.04 25.52
CA VAL A 282 -7.61 -11.52 24.13
C VAL A 282 -7.17 -12.99 24.13
N THR A 283 -7.81 -13.82 23.30
CA THR A 283 -7.49 -15.25 23.14
C THR A 283 -7.02 -15.53 21.72
N LEU A 284 -5.75 -15.90 21.57
CA LEU A 284 -5.13 -16.28 20.31
C LEU A 284 -5.64 -17.66 19.89
N SER A 285 -6.84 -17.65 19.31
CA SER A 285 -7.49 -18.80 18.69
C SER A 285 -7.08 -18.88 17.23
N LYS A 286 -7.11 -20.06 16.63
CA LYS A 286 -6.81 -20.25 15.21
C LYS A 286 -7.58 -19.34 14.25
N ASN A 287 -6.93 -18.88 13.16
CA ASN A 287 -7.54 -18.17 12.02
C ASN A 287 -8.38 -16.96 12.45
N LYS A 288 -7.76 -16.00 13.14
CA LYS A 288 -8.44 -14.81 13.65
C LYS A 288 -7.68 -13.54 13.33
N ASP A 289 -8.37 -12.65 12.64
CA ASP A 289 -8.13 -11.23 12.67
C ASP A 289 -8.78 -10.68 13.95
N ILE A 290 -8.02 -9.95 14.76
CA ILE A 290 -8.46 -9.37 16.02
C ILE A 290 -8.08 -7.90 16.01
N ASP A 291 -9.04 -7.02 15.74
CA ASP A 291 -8.87 -5.58 15.84
C ASP A 291 -8.42 -5.21 17.27
N LEU A 292 -7.24 -4.61 17.40
CA LEU A 292 -6.56 -4.40 18.68
C LEU A 292 -6.65 -2.95 19.14
N MET A 293 -6.23 -2.01 18.29
CA MET A 293 -6.30 -0.55 18.49
C MET A 293 -6.06 0.17 17.15
N GLY A 294 -6.89 1.17 16.80
CA GLY A 294 -6.74 1.93 15.55
C GLY A 294 -6.62 1.03 14.31
N ASP A 295 -5.60 1.27 13.49
CA ASP A 295 -5.32 0.47 12.29
C ASP A 295 -4.60 -0.87 12.59
N VAL A 296 -4.30 -1.17 13.86
CA VAL A 296 -3.49 -2.33 14.27
C VAL A 296 -4.38 -3.51 14.65
N LYS A 297 -4.16 -4.64 13.98
CA LYS A 297 -4.79 -5.95 14.23
C LYS A 297 -3.76 -6.94 14.80
N ILE A 298 -4.24 -8.01 15.45
CA ILE A 298 -3.49 -9.27 15.61
C ILE A 298 -4.05 -10.29 14.62
N ILE A 299 -3.18 -10.95 13.86
CA ILE A 299 -3.53 -12.06 12.96
C ILE A 299 -2.97 -13.36 13.55
N THR A 300 -3.75 -14.45 13.51
CA THR A 300 -3.37 -15.76 14.05
C THR A 300 -3.58 -16.89 13.03
N SER A 301 -2.65 -17.85 13.01
CA SER A 301 -2.68 -18.96 12.05
C SER A 301 -3.76 -20.01 12.28
N ASP A 302 -4.21 -20.72 11.25
CA ASP A 302 -5.03 -21.95 11.35
C ASP A 302 -4.22 -23.24 11.59
N GLN A 303 -2.91 -23.11 11.88
CA GLN A 303 -1.94 -24.20 12.06
C GLN A 303 -2.53 -25.45 12.73
N ASP A 304 -2.39 -26.62 12.11
CA ASP A 304 -3.25 -27.76 12.44
C ASP A 304 -3.17 -28.19 13.91
N VAL A 305 -1.95 -28.22 14.46
CA VAL A 305 -1.65 -28.54 15.87
C VAL A 305 -1.27 -27.29 16.68
N VAL A 306 -1.89 -27.15 17.86
CA VAL A 306 -1.63 -26.07 18.82
C VAL A 306 -1.44 -26.66 20.22
N ASP A 307 -0.19 -26.76 20.68
CA ASP A 307 0.20 -27.29 22.01
C ASP A 307 1.53 -26.71 22.53
N ASP A 308 2.02 -27.21 23.68
CA ASP A 308 3.29 -26.75 24.31
C ASP A 308 4.54 -26.91 23.43
N ALA A 309 4.50 -27.76 22.39
CA ALA A 309 5.59 -27.96 21.44
C ALA A 309 5.36 -27.22 20.11
N ASN A 310 4.10 -26.99 19.76
CA ASN A 310 3.62 -26.30 18.56
C ASN A 310 2.76 -25.10 19.00
N PRO A 311 3.33 -24.08 19.66
CA PRO A 311 2.56 -22.91 20.09
C PRO A 311 1.97 -22.15 18.90
N GLN A 312 0.85 -21.46 19.15
CA GLN A 312 0.15 -20.64 18.16
C GLN A 312 1.05 -19.55 17.58
N ARG A 313 1.23 -19.54 16.25
CA ARG A 313 1.83 -18.42 15.51
C ARG A 313 0.84 -17.26 15.41
N TYR A 314 1.36 -16.05 15.55
CA TYR A 314 0.63 -14.80 15.40
C TYR A 314 1.58 -13.63 15.09
N TYR A 315 1.05 -12.53 14.54
CA TYR A 315 1.76 -11.25 14.42
C TYR A 315 0.78 -10.09 14.62
N ILE A 316 1.31 -8.87 14.79
CA ILE A 316 0.52 -7.63 14.60
C ILE A 316 0.65 -7.14 13.17
N ALA A 317 -0.41 -6.53 12.62
CA ALA A 317 -0.43 -6.01 11.26
C ALA A 317 -1.16 -4.67 11.16
N LYS A 318 -0.78 -3.85 10.18
CA LYS A 318 -1.53 -2.69 9.68
C LYS A 318 -1.98 -2.98 8.25
N GLU A 319 -3.25 -2.78 7.96
CA GLU A 319 -3.82 -2.96 6.61
C GLU A 319 -3.99 -1.60 5.92
N ILE A 320 -3.53 -1.49 4.68
CA ILE A 320 -3.66 -0.28 3.87
C ILE A 320 -4.56 -0.59 2.67
N THR A 321 -5.62 0.21 2.46
CA THR A 321 -6.57 0.10 1.34
C THR A 321 -6.66 1.38 0.49
N ALA A 322 -5.89 2.41 0.85
CA ALA A 322 -5.83 3.64 0.08
C ALA A 322 -4.98 3.43 -1.19
N PRO A 323 -5.34 4.03 -2.34
CA PRO A 323 -4.51 3.99 -3.54
C PRO A 323 -3.16 4.69 -3.37
N GLY A 324 -2.09 4.05 -3.83
CA GLY A 324 -0.72 4.56 -3.71
C GLY A 324 0.33 3.46 -3.87
N THR A 325 1.60 3.85 -3.87
CA THR A 325 2.74 2.94 -3.75
C THR A 325 3.26 2.99 -2.32
N TYR A 326 3.32 1.84 -1.66
CA TYR A 326 3.66 1.69 -0.25
C TYR A 326 4.94 0.90 -0.08
N GLU A 327 5.73 1.29 0.93
CA GLU A 327 6.96 0.60 1.28
C GLU A 327 6.69 -0.48 2.33
N VAL A 328 6.97 -1.73 1.95
CA VAL A 328 6.97 -2.87 2.88
C VAL A 328 8.42 -3.13 3.28
N ARG A 329 8.86 -2.53 4.39
CA ARG A 329 10.24 -2.66 4.92
C ARG A 329 10.42 -3.85 5.87
N GLY A 330 11.67 -4.25 6.06
CA GLY A 330 12.11 -5.18 7.10
C GLY A 330 12.47 -4.47 8.41
N GLN A 331 12.95 -5.28 9.37
CA GLN A 331 13.54 -4.75 10.59
C GLN A 331 14.78 -3.88 10.30
N VAL A 332 14.96 -2.79 11.05
CA VAL A 332 16.08 -1.85 10.95
C VAL A 332 17.37 -2.50 11.45
N ALA A 333 18.46 -2.31 10.70
CA ALA A 333 19.80 -2.78 11.00
C ALA A 333 20.77 -1.62 11.26
N THR A 334 21.71 -1.84 12.19
CA THR A 334 22.79 -0.93 12.59
C THR A 334 24.16 -1.62 12.58
N GLY A 335 24.27 -2.71 11.83
CA GLY A 335 25.44 -3.60 11.83
C GLY A 335 25.19 -4.82 10.95
N ASN A 336 25.87 -5.94 11.23
CA ASN A 336 25.56 -7.22 10.59
C ASN A 336 24.14 -7.67 10.96
N PHE A 337 23.33 -8.04 9.97
CA PHE A 337 21.93 -8.36 10.19
C PHE A 337 21.45 -9.55 9.35
N GLU A 338 20.37 -10.20 9.80
CA GLU A 338 19.73 -11.33 9.15
C GLU A 338 18.21 -11.09 9.04
N TRP A 339 17.74 -10.92 7.81
CA TRP A 339 16.32 -10.95 7.48
C TRP A 339 15.91 -12.35 7.04
N THR A 340 14.71 -12.72 7.42
CA THR A 340 14.01 -13.95 7.05
C THR A 340 12.55 -13.59 6.77
N ALA A 341 11.80 -14.50 6.15
CA ALA A 341 10.36 -14.38 6.00
C ALA A 341 9.63 -13.91 7.29
N LYS A 342 10.12 -14.33 8.46
CA LYS A 342 9.50 -14.03 9.77
C LYS A 342 9.76 -12.62 10.30
N ASN A 343 10.76 -11.88 9.83
CA ASN A 343 11.07 -10.49 10.26
C ASN A 343 11.27 -9.50 9.08
N PHE A 344 10.91 -9.91 7.86
CA PHE A 344 10.72 -9.02 6.72
C PHE A 344 9.35 -9.32 6.09
N ALA A 345 8.47 -8.31 6.09
CA ALA A 345 7.13 -8.42 5.51
C ALA A 345 7.13 -8.57 3.99
N GLY A 346 8.22 -8.17 3.31
CA GLY A 346 8.33 -8.28 1.85
C GLY A 346 8.50 -9.71 1.33
N PHE A 347 9.26 -10.57 2.03
CA PHE A 347 9.45 -11.98 1.63
C PHE A 347 8.15 -12.78 1.72
N TYR A 348 8.02 -13.80 0.87
CA TYR A 348 6.92 -14.76 0.96
C TYR A 348 6.94 -15.43 2.34
N TYR A 349 5.80 -15.38 3.04
CA TYR A 349 5.59 -16.08 4.29
C TYR A 349 4.16 -16.57 4.38
N ASP A 350 4.00 -17.85 4.67
CA ASP A 350 2.75 -18.45 5.09
C ASP A 350 2.76 -18.66 6.62
N ILE A 351 1.78 -18.09 7.30
CA ILE A 351 1.65 -18.24 8.76
C ILE A 351 0.99 -19.59 9.13
N ASP A 352 0.19 -20.18 8.25
CA ASP A 352 -0.60 -21.37 8.57
C ASP A 352 0.27 -22.61 8.62
N ASP A 353 1.25 -22.72 7.72
CA ASP A 353 2.22 -23.82 7.68
C ASP A 353 3.67 -23.43 8.03
N ASP A 354 3.91 -22.17 8.41
CA ASP A 354 5.24 -21.63 8.76
C ASP A 354 6.24 -21.64 7.58
N LEU A 355 5.72 -21.50 6.36
CA LEU A 355 6.48 -21.56 5.11
C LEU A 355 7.14 -20.22 4.85
N GLY A 356 8.47 -20.19 4.86
CA GLY A 356 9.27 -18.98 4.93
C GLY A 356 10.71 -19.27 4.57
N THR A 357 10.92 -19.64 3.31
CA THR A 357 12.16 -20.18 2.74
C THR A 357 13.30 -19.16 2.63
N GLU A 358 12.97 -17.88 2.46
CA GLU A 358 13.93 -16.82 2.14
C GLU A 358 14.70 -16.32 3.37
N LYS A 359 16.03 -16.21 3.20
CA LYS A 359 16.98 -15.66 4.17
C LYS A 359 17.99 -14.75 3.47
N LEU A 360 18.16 -13.53 3.99
CA LEU A 360 19.16 -12.56 3.51
C LEU A 360 20.01 -12.06 4.68
N THR A 361 21.32 -12.23 4.55
CA THR A 361 22.30 -11.82 5.56
C THR A 361 23.20 -10.72 5.01
N THR A 362 23.56 -9.78 5.89
CA THR A 362 24.47 -8.68 5.59
C THR A 362 25.64 -8.67 6.58
N THR A 363 26.85 -8.52 6.05
CA THR A 363 28.10 -8.53 6.84
C THR A 363 28.95 -7.32 6.48
N ILE A 364 28.95 -6.35 7.39
CA ILE A 364 29.82 -5.17 7.34
C ILE A 364 31.21 -5.59 7.81
N THR A 365 32.21 -5.48 6.94
CA THR A 365 33.60 -5.88 7.23
C THR A 365 34.60 -4.72 7.21
N GLU A 366 34.24 -3.59 6.60
CA GLU A 366 35.08 -2.38 6.51
C GLU A 366 34.20 -1.13 6.46
N GLY A 367 34.19 -0.33 7.54
CA GLY A 367 33.42 0.92 7.59
C GLY A 367 31.92 0.68 7.41
N ASN A 368 31.34 1.26 6.36
CA ASN A 368 29.94 1.10 5.96
C ASN A 368 29.77 0.22 4.70
N LYS A 369 30.66 -0.74 4.46
CA LYS A 369 30.67 -1.56 3.23
C LYS A 369 30.32 -3.02 3.46
N LEU A 370 29.43 -3.50 2.61
CA LEU A 370 29.11 -4.90 2.38
C LEU A 370 30.03 -5.38 1.24
N GLN A 371 31.26 -5.77 1.61
CA GLN A 371 32.33 -6.11 0.68
C GLN A 371 32.06 -7.41 -0.09
N GLU A 372 32.30 -7.42 -1.40
CA GLU A 372 32.18 -8.63 -2.21
C GLU A 372 33.11 -9.79 -1.73
N PRO A 373 32.77 -11.06 -1.99
CA PRO A 373 31.47 -11.54 -2.50
C PRO A 373 30.45 -11.80 -1.38
N SER A 374 30.85 -11.75 -0.11
CA SER A 374 30.05 -12.24 1.03
C SER A 374 29.60 -11.14 2.00
N GLY A 375 29.47 -9.92 1.51
CA GLY A 375 28.95 -8.76 2.24
C GLY A 375 27.43 -8.75 2.25
N VAL A 376 26.81 -9.28 1.20
CA VAL A 376 25.41 -9.74 1.17
C VAL A 376 25.44 -11.20 0.76
N ALA A 377 24.70 -12.05 1.48
CA ALA A 377 24.47 -13.43 1.09
C ALA A 377 23.00 -13.78 1.31
N TYR A 378 22.34 -14.20 0.23
CA TYR A 378 20.96 -14.67 0.19
C TYR A 378 20.94 -16.19 0.01
N THR A 379 19.96 -16.84 0.62
CA THR A 379 19.72 -18.28 0.49
C THR A 379 18.21 -18.51 0.57
N THR A 380 17.73 -19.40 -0.29
CA THR A 380 16.37 -19.92 -0.22
C THR A 380 16.42 -21.42 -0.48
N THR A 381 15.72 -22.18 0.36
CA THR A 381 15.68 -23.65 0.34
C THR A 381 14.22 -24.09 0.29
N VAL A 382 13.88 -25.05 -0.56
CA VAL A 382 12.50 -25.52 -0.73
C VAL A 382 11.88 -25.97 0.60
N GLN A 383 10.59 -25.69 0.75
CA GLN A 383 9.74 -26.32 1.75
C GLN A 383 8.64 -27.12 1.04
N LYS A 384 8.07 -28.09 1.76
CA LYS A 384 6.94 -28.89 1.31
C LYS A 384 5.65 -28.10 1.55
N ASN A 385 4.77 -28.01 0.55
CA ASN A 385 3.40 -27.52 0.65
C ASN A 385 2.41 -28.56 0.13
N ASP A 386 1.17 -28.54 0.61
CA ASP A 386 0.02 -29.25 0.05
C ASP A 386 -0.47 -28.56 -1.22
N PHE A 387 -1.34 -29.22 -1.98
CA PHE A 387 -2.30 -28.52 -2.85
C PHE A 387 -3.56 -28.21 -2.06
N ASP A 388 -4.26 -27.13 -2.41
CA ASP A 388 -5.59 -26.82 -1.83
C ASP A 388 -6.54 -28.03 -1.97
N PHE A 389 -6.44 -28.74 -3.09
CA PHE A 389 -7.07 -30.06 -3.27
C PHE A 389 -6.19 -31.17 -2.68
N ASP A 390 -6.35 -31.40 -1.37
CA ASP A 390 -5.57 -32.33 -0.53
C ASP A 390 -5.31 -33.71 -1.15
N GLU A 391 -6.31 -34.28 -1.83
CA GLU A 391 -6.23 -35.57 -2.50
C GLU A 391 -5.12 -35.64 -3.59
N TRP A 392 -4.53 -34.54 -4.07
CA TRP A 392 -3.37 -34.57 -4.99
C TRP A 392 -2.00 -34.72 -4.29
N GLY A 393 -1.91 -34.54 -2.98
CA GLY A 393 -0.66 -34.64 -2.22
C GLY A 393 0.10 -33.31 -2.14
N PHE A 394 1.36 -33.27 -2.58
CA PHE A 394 2.29 -32.21 -2.19
C PHE A 394 3.23 -31.73 -3.32
N TYR A 395 3.74 -30.51 -3.16
CA TYR A 395 4.79 -29.91 -4.00
C TYR A 395 5.90 -29.24 -3.17
N ASN A 396 7.00 -28.90 -3.83
CA ASN A 396 8.06 -28.07 -3.29
C ASN A 396 7.75 -26.60 -3.61
N VAL A 397 7.45 -25.82 -2.59
CA VAL A 397 7.34 -24.35 -2.67
C VAL A 397 8.70 -23.72 -2.39
N ILE A 398 9.02 -22.64 -3.08
CA ILE A 398 10.17 -21.79 -2.78
C ILE A 398 9.79 -20.32 -2.91
N GLY A 399 10.32 -19.48 -2.03
CA GLY A 399 10.31 -18.03 -2.18
C GLY A 399 11.57 -17.63 -2.93
N PHE A 400 11.42 -16.87 -4.01
CA PHE A 400 12.55 -16.33 -4.75
C PHE A 400 12.30 -14.85 -5.04
N GLN A 401 13.23 -13.99 -4.61
CA GLN A 401 13.13 -12.54 -4.77
C GLN A 401 11.77 -11.99 -4.30
N ALA A 402 11.37 -12.33 -3.08
CA ALA A 402 10.13 -11.87 -2.44
C ALA A 402 8.80 -12.33 -3.09
N ASN A 403 8.83 -13.37 -3.92
CA ASN A 403 7.68 -13.94 -4.66
C ASN A 403 7.58 -15.47 -4.48
N LYS A 404 6.35 -16.05 -4.50
CA LYS A 404 6.08 -17.50 -4.33
C LYS A 404 6.24 -18.25 -5.66
N TYR A 405 7.03 -19.32 -5.67
CA TYR A 405 7.30 -20.17 -6.83
C TYR A 405 7.11 -21.67 -6.51
N PHE A 406 6.82 -22.44 -7.56
CA PHE A 406 6.94 -23.88 -7.60
C PHE A 406 8.37 -24.27 -7.98
N ALA A 407 8.92 -25.27 -7.29
CA ALA A 407 10.27 -25.82 -7.51
C ALA A 407 10.29 -27.31 -7.90
N GLY A 408 9.11 -27.96 -7.93
CA GLY A 408 8.97 -29.37 -8.29
C GLY A 408 7.82 -30.07 -7.56
N TYR A 409 7.36 -31.19 -8.11
CA TYR A 409 6.40 -32.09 -7.46
C TYR A 409 7.10 -32.96 -6.40
N LEU A 410 6.38 -33.36 -5.35
CA LEU A 410 6.92 -34.18 -4.26
C LEU A 410 6.13 -35.49 -4.12
N ASN A 411 6.85 -36.62 -4.13
CA ASN A 411 6.33 -37.93 -3.76
C ASN A 411 6.45 -38.14 -2.24
N ASP A 412 5.38 -38.57 -1.59
CA ASP A 412 5.33 -38.76 -0.13
C ASP A 412 4.71 -40.12 0.22
N GLU A 413 5.42 -40.94 1.00
CA GLU A 413 4.99 -42.28 1.40
C GLU A 413 3.67 -42.32 2.21
N ALA A 414 3.13 -41.17 2.64
CA ALA A 414 1.83 -41.04 3.29
C ALA A 414 0.64 -40.87 2.33
N VAL A 415 0.86 -40.48 1.07
CA VAL A 415 -0.18 -40.31 0.03
C VAL A 415 -0.47 -41.65 -0.65
N ASP A 416 -1.69 -41.87 -1.16
CA ASP A 416 -1.95 -43.07 -1.97
C ASP A 416 -1.19 -42.98 -3.31
N ASP A 417 -0.49 -44.05 -3.66
CA ASP A 417 0.26 -44.21 -4.91
C ASP A 417 -0.61 -43.96 -6.17
N ALA A 418 -1.93 -44.10 -6.06
CA ALA A 418 -2.90 -43.79 -7.12
C ALA A 418 -3.27 -42.29 -7.26
N ASN A 419 -2.95 -41.46 -6.27
CA ASN A 419 -3.40 -40.07 -6.14
C ASN A 419 -2.34 -39.03 -6.57
N GLU A 420 -1.04 -39.35 -6.46
CA GLU A 420 0.11 -38.51 -6.86
C GLU A 420 0.26 -38.30 -8.39
N ILE A 421 -0.83 -37.98 -9.08
CA ILE A 421 -0.90 -37.98 -10.54
C ILE A 421 -0.03 -36.91 -11.19
N LEU A 422 0.19 -35.77 -10.52
CA LEU A 422 0.97 -34.64 -11.04
C LEU A 422 2.48 -34.96 -11.04
N PHE A 423 2.96 -35.56 -9.94
CA PHE A 423 4.31 -36.13 -9.85
C PHE A 423 4.53 -37.20 -10.93
N LYS A 424 3.62 -38.19 -11.02
CA LYS A 424 3.80 -39.41 -11.85
C LYS A 424 3.65 -39.19 -13.35
N GLU A 425 3.02 -38.09 -13.75
CA GLU A 425 2.90 -37.72 -15.16
C GLU A 425 3.99 -36.75 -15.59
N SER A 426 4.68 -36.07 -14.67
CA SER A 426 5.88 -35.30 -15.00
C SER A 426 7.06 -36.24 -15.31
N THR A 427 7.99 -35.83 -16.18
CA THR A 427 9.22 -36.60 -16.46
C THR A 427 10.44 -36.03 -15.75
N ASP A 428 10.54 -34.71 -15.68
CA ASP A 428 11.47 -34.01 -14.81
C ASP A 428 10.65 -33.36 -13.68
N GLU A 429 10.57 -34.02 -12.53
CA GLU A 429 9.70 -33.61 -11.42
C GLU A 429 10.24 -32.43 -10.58
N ASN A 430 11.47 -31.97 -10.82
CA ASN A 430 12.19 -31.01 -9.98
C ASN A 430 12.83 -29.91 -10.84
N SER A 431 12.15 -28.78 -10.97
CA SER A 431 12.55 -27.63 -11.81
C SER A 431 13.93 -27.07 -11.45
N LEU A 432 14.31 -27.10 -10.17
CA LEU A 432 15.64 -26.68 -9.70
C LEU A 432 16.79 -27.55 -10.27
N SER A 433 16.51 -28.80 -10.65
CA SER A 433 17.50 -29.68 -11.27
C SER A 433 17.84 -29.28 -12.72
N ASP A 434 16.95 -28.54 -13.37
CA ASP A 434 17.13 -27.91 -14.68
C ASP A 434 17.48 -26.41 -14.57
N GLU A 435 17.81 -25.93 -13.36
CA GLU A 435 18.12 -24.54 -13.04
C GLU A 435 16.98 -23.54 -13.41
N GLN A 436 15.72 -23.92 -13.13
CA GLN A 436 14.53 -23.07 -13.35
C GLN A 436 13.48 -23.16 -12.22
N LEU A 437 12.52 -22.23 -12.23
CA LEU A 437 11.35 -22.17 -11.34
C LEU A 437 10.11 -21.73 -12.13
N GLU A 438 8.92 -22.15 -11.72
CA GLU A 438 7.65 -21.73 -12.33
C GLU A 438 6.79 -20.96 -11.33
N ALA A 439 6.19 -19.85 -11.76
CA ALA A 439 5.25 -19.11 -10.91
C ALA A 439 3.96 -19.94 -10.70
N ILE A 440 3.44 -19.97 -9.48
CA ILE A 440 2.14 -20.60 -9.18
C ILE A 440 1.06 -19.60 -9.58
N LEU A 441 0.15 -20.02 -10.46
CA LEU A 441 -0.91 -19.16 -11.02
C LEU A 441 -2.30 -19.52 -10.48
N MET A 442 -2.54 -20.81 -10.19
CA MET A 442 -3.74 -21.28 -9.51
C MET A 442 -3.41 -22.49 -8.61
N ASP A 443 -3.88 -22.43 -7.38
CA ASP A 443 -4.07 -23.52 -6.41
C ASP A 443 -5.46 -23.20 -5.80
N ASN A 444 -6.44 -24.10 -5.89
CA ASN A 444 -7.83 -23.86 -5.44
C ASN A 444 -8.68 -25.15 -5.44
N ASP A 445 -9.52 -25.40 -4.41
CA ASP A 445 -10.46 -26.53 -4.32
C ASP A 445 -11.98 -26.18 -4.52
N ASP A 446 -12.34 -24.91 -4.67
CA ASP A 446 -13.72 -24.40 -4.76
C ASP A 446 -14.61 -25.18 -5.77
N GLU A 447 -15.86 -25.46 -5.40
CA GLU A 447 -16.83 -26.13 -6.29
C GLU A 447 -17.30 -25.23 -7.44
N MET A 448 -16.59 -25.27 -8.56
CA MET A 448 -16.92 -24.53 -9.79
C MET A 448 -17.77 -25.37 -10.76
N THR A 449 -18.80 -24.77 -11.36
CA THR A 449 -19.63 -25.43 -12.39
C THR A 449 -19.21 -25.02 -13.80
N VAL A 450 -18.50 -25.91 -14.50
CA VAL A 450 -18.11 -25.75 -15.91
C VAL A 450 -19.24 -26.26 -16.82
N THR A 451 -19.50 -25.61 -17.95
CA THR A 451 -20.51 -26.06 -18.92
C THR A 451 -20.00 -26.03 -20.37
N SER A 452 -20.70 -26.71 -21.28
CA SER A 452 -20.40 -26.64 -22.73
C SER A 452 -20.65 -25.27 -23.37
N GLY A 453 -21.15 -24.27 -22.62
CA GLY A 453 -21.24 -22.87 -23.05
C GLY A 453 -20.40 -21.90 -22.19
N THR A 454 -19.88 -22.36 -21.06
CA THR A 454 -19.06 -21.59 -20.09
C THR A 454 -17.86 -22.46 -19.72
N PRO A 455 -16.74 -22.37 -20.46
CA PRO A 455 -15.53 -23.13 -20.18
C PRO A 455 -14.82 -22.61 -18.93
N LEU A 456 -13.95 -23.44 -18.35
CA LEU A 456 -13.08 -23.01 -17.25
C LEU A 456 -12.03 -22.05 -17.82
N LYS A 457 -11.92 -20.86 -17.21
CA LYS A 457 -10.84 -19.91 -17.48
C LYS A 457 -9.64 -20.25 -16.62
N LEU A 458 -8.48 -20.10 -17.21
CA LEU A 458 -7.16 -20.37 -16.65
C LEU A 458 -6.25 -19.20 -17.05
N GLU A 459 -5.15 -19.01 -16.33
CA GLU A 459 -4.22 -17.91 -16.59
C GLU A 459 -3.42 -18.09 -17.88
N GLU A 460 -2.67 -17.06 -18.28
CA GLU A 460 -1.87 -17.04 -19.53
C GLU A 460 -2.68 -17.29 -20.81
N GLY A 461 -3.98 -17.00 -20.80
CA GLY A 461 -4.85 -17.19 -21.97
C GLY A 461 -5.29 -18.64 -22.21
N TYR A 462 -5.14 -19.52 -21.22
CA TYR A 462 -5.65 -20.89 -21.27
C TYR A 462 -7.17 -20.97 -21.03
N GLU A 463 -7.82 -21.95 -21.67
CA GLU A 463 -9.26 -22.23 -21.52
C GLU A 463 -9.56 -23.72 -21.69
N LEU A 464 -10.19 -24.35 -20.69
CA LEU A 464 -10.56 -25.76 -20.70
C LEU A 464 -12.07 -25.94 -20.90
N ALA A 465 -12.47 -26.53 -22.03
CA ALA A 465 -13.84 -26.53 -22.51
C ALA A 465 -14.46 -27.93 -22.64
N ILE A 466 -15.67 -28.13 -22.10
CA ILE A 466 -16.47 -29.34 -22.28
C ILE A 466 -17.08 -29.37 -23.69
N LYS A 467 -16.54 -30.18 -24.60
CA LYS A 467 -17.05 -30.30 -25.98
C LYS A 467 -18.23 -31.27 -26.08
N SER A 468 -18.21 -32.37 -25.32
CA SER A 468 -19.35 -33.29 -25.24
C SER A 468 -19.27 -34.23 -24.04
N ILE A 469 -20.41 -34.60 -23.48
CA ILE A 469 -20.56 -35.78 -22.61
C ILE A 469 -21.20 -36.93 -23.41
N ASP A 470 -20.80 -38.18 -23.14
CA ASP A 470 -21.34 -39.36 -23.82
C ASP A 470 -22.82 -39.65 -23.47
N ILE A 471 -23.42 -40.69 -24.05
CA ILE A 471 -24.86 -40.96 -23.90
C ILE A 471 -25.19 -41.46 -22.50
N ASP A 472 -24.25 -42.17 -21.87
CA ASP A 472 -24.42 -42.75 -20.54
C ASP A 472 -24.15 -41.73 -19.41
N GLY A 473 -23.62 -40.55 -19.74
CA GLY A 473 -23.31 -39.46 -18.79
C GLY A 473 -21.94 -39.59 -18.12
N ASN A 474 -21.16 -40.61 -18.50
CA ASN A 474 -20.01 -41.08 -17.74
C ASN A 474 -18.66 -40.60 -18.28
N LYS A 475 -18.61 -40.12 -19.53
CA LYS A 475 -17.37 -39.66 -20.17
C LYS A 475 -17.48 -38.23 -20.64
N VAL A 476 -16.49 -37.41 -20.29
CA VAL A 476 -16.38 -36.01 -20.72
C VAL A 476 -15.24 -35.91 -21.73
N TYR A 477 -15.53 -35.39 -22.92
CA TYR A 477 -14.51 -34.96 -23.87
C TYR A 477 -14.20 -33.49 -23.64
N LEU A 478 -12.97 -33.23 -23.20
CA LEU A 478 -12.41 -31.92 -22.90
C LEU A 478 -11.43 -31.51 -24.01
N GLU A 479 -11.32 -30.21 -24.22
CA GLU A 479 -10.35 -29.58 -25.12
C GLU A 479 -9.75 -28.38 -24.39
N LEU A 480 -8.42 -28.34 -24.30
CA LEU A 480 -7.67 -27.20 -23.79
C LEU A 480 -7.20 -26.35 -24.96
N SER A 481 -7.40 -25.04 -24.86
CA SER A 481 -6.85 -24.07 -25.81
C SER A 481 -6.00 -23.02 -25.10
N LYS A 482 -5.01 -22.46 -25.80
CA LYS A 482 -4.29 -21.24 -25.43
C LYS A 482 -4.52 -20.22 -26.54
N ASP A 483 -4.88 -18.98 -26.19
CA ASP A 483 -5.21 -17.91 -27.17
C ASP A 483 -6.27 -18.30 -28.21
N GLY A 484 -7.19 -19.21 -27.85
CA GLY A 484 -8.21 -19.78 -28.74
C GLY A 484 -7.70 -20.82 -29.75
N ALA A 485 -6.41 -21.20 -29.70
CA ALA A 485 -5.85 -22.31 -30.46
C ALA A 485 -5.82 -23.59 -29.59
N VAL A 486 -6.34 -24.71 -30.12
CA VAL A 486 -6.36 -25.99 -29.40
C VAL A 486 -4.94 -26.53 -29.22
N VAL A 487 -4.57 -26.84 -27.98
CA VAL A 487 -3.26 -27.40 -27.61
C VAL A 487 -3.35 -28.85 -27.13
N ASP A 488 -4.45 -29.26 -26.50
CA ASP A 488 -4.71 -30.65 -26.09
C ASP A 488 -6.22 -31.00 -26.15
N SER A 489 -6.54 -32.28 -26.20
CA SER A 489 -7.89 -32.79 -25.95
C SER A 489 -7.89 -34.19 -25.34
N LYS A 490 -8.58 -34.37 -24.21
CA LYS A 490 -8.58 -35.59 -23.39
C LYS A 490 -10.00 -36.09 -23.13
N VAL A 491 -10.17 -37.39 -22.90
CA VAL A 491 -11.41 -37.96 -22.39
C VAL A 491 -11.20 -38.43 -20.96
N ILE A 492 -11.91 -37.80 -20.01
CA ILE A 492 -11.98 -38.23 -18.61
C ILE A 492 -13.30 -38.98 -18.34
N SER A 493 -13.41 -39.68 -17.21
CA SER A 493 -14.57 -40.51 -16.86
C SER A 493 -15.04 -40.34 -15.39
N PRO A 494 -15.26 -39.11 -14.89
CA PRO A 494 -15.48 -38.83 -13.46
C PRO A 494 -16.76 -39.47 -12.89
N SER A 495 -17.81 -39.69 -13.69
CA SER A 495 -19.09 -40.25 -13.23
C SER A 495 -19.20 -41.78 -13.40
N LYS A 496 -18.15 -42.49 -13.83
CA LYS A 496 -18.21 -43.95 -14.02
C LYS A 496 -18.33 -44.71 -12.68
N ASP A 497 -18.69 -46.00 -12.73
CA ASP A 497 -18.66 -46.88 -11.56
C ASP A 497 -17.24 -46.97 -10.95
N ASN A 498 -17.05 -46.41 -9.74
CA ASN A 498 -15.79 -46.37 -8.98
C ASN A 498 -14.63 -45.71 -9.78
N PRO A 499 -14.64 -44.38 -9.93
CA PRO A 499 -13.57 -43.64 -10.62
C PRO A 499 -12.31 -43.53 -9.74
N THR A 500 -11.13 -43.74 -10.32
CA THR A 500 -9.85 -43.42 -9.67
C THR A 500 -9.49 -41.94 -9.89
N MET A 501 -8.48 -41.42 -9.17
CA MET A 501 -7.99 -40.05 -9.37
C MET A 501 -7.71 -39.72 -10.85
N SER A 502 -7.11 -40.67 -11.57
CA SER A 502 -6.83 -40.61 -13.01
C SER A 502 -8.04 -40.71 -13.94
N ASP A 503 -9.22 -41.13 -13.46
CA ASP A 503 -10.48 -41.01 -14.22
C ASP A 503 -11.12 -39.64 -14.05
N LYS A 504 -10.88 -38.95 -12.92
CA LYS A 504 -11.45 -37.63 -12.62
C LYS A 504 -10.55 -36.49 -13.08
N THR A 505 -9.23 -36.66 -13.03
CA THR A 505 -8.25 -35.58 -13.24
C THR A 505 -7.92 -35.38 -14.72
N TYR A 506 -8.34 -34.23 -15.24
CA TYR A 506 -7.68 -33.64 -16.41
C TYR A 506 -6.29 -33.16 -16.00
N TYR A 507 -5.31 -33.38 -16.86
CA TYR A 507 -3.98 -32.79 -16.74
C TYR A 507 -3.46 -32.50 -18.14
N TYR A 508 -2.65 -31.45 -18.27
CA TYR A 508 -1.91 -31.09 -19.46
C TYR A 508 -0.44 -30.88 -19.09
N LYS A 509 0.45 -31.42 -19.93
CA LYS A 509 1.89 -31.42 -19.71
C LYS A 509 2.66 -31.07 -20.98
N LYS A 510 3.80 -30.40 -20.81
CA LYS A 510 4.62 -29.86 -21.90
C LYS A 510 6.07 -29.67 -21.46
N ASP A 511 6.96 -29.50 -22.42
CA ASP A 511 8.29 -28.93 -22.18
C ASP A 511 8.15 -27.48 -21.69
N VAL A 512 8.70 -27.19 -20.51
CA VAL A 512 8.81 -25.83 -19.93
C VAL A 512 10.29 -25.57 -19.75
N GLY A 513 10.85 -24.61 -20.48
CA GLY A 513 12.30 -24.36 -20.47
C GLY A 513 13.11 -25.60 -20.86
N ASP A 514 14.05 -25.97 -19.98
CA ASP A 514 14.89 -27.15 -20.12
C ASP A 514 14.18 -28.43 -19.59
N SER A 515 13.24 -28.34 -18.65
CA SER A 515 12.44 -29.47 -18.12
C SER A 515 11.45 -30.08 -19.14
N LYS A 516 11.20 -31.39 -19.06
CA LYS A 516 10.46 -32.20 -20.06
C LYS A 516 9.17 -32.80 -19.51
N ASP A 517 8.12 -32.79 -20.34
CA ASP A 517 6.81 -33.36 -20.03
C ASP A 517 6.25 -32.93 -18.64
N LEU A 518 6.60 -31.74 -18.15
CA LEU A 518 6.15 -31.21 -16.85
C LEU A 518 4.64 -30.93 -16.89
N VAL A 519 3.89 -31.39 -15.89
CA VAL A 519 2.47 -31.05 -15.75
C VAL A 519 2.35 -29.57 -15.38
N VAL A 520 1.67 -28.78 -16.21
CA VAL A 520 1.51 -27.32 -15.99
C VAL A 520 0.09 -26.92 -15.60
N ILE A 521 -0.90 -27.74 -15.96
CA ILE A 521 -2.33 -27.51 -15.67
C ILE A 521 -2.94 -28.83 -15.23
N ALA A 522 -3.72 -28.83 -14.16
CA ALA A 522 -4.61 -29.92 -13.78
C ALA A 522 -5.97 -29.39 -13.31
N ALA A 523 -7.00 -30.21 -13.50
CA ALA A 523 -8.35 -29.96 -13.01
C ALA A 523 -9.00 -31.28 -12.59
N HIS A 524 -9.38 -31.39 -11.33
CA HIS A 524 -10.12 -32.52 -10.77
C HIS A 524 -11.62 -32.29 -10.99
N PHE A 525 -12.33 -33.32 -11.45
CA PHE A 525 -13.77 -33.26 -11.70
C PHE A 525 -14.53 -34.19 -10.75
N LYS A 526 -15.15 -33.63 -9.70
CA LYS A 526 -16.08 -34.33 -8.78
C LYS A 526 -17.07 -35.25 -9.49
N ASN A 527 -17.70 -34.72 -10.54
CA ASN A 527 -18.73 -35.39 -11.33
C ASN A 527 -18.95 -34.64 -12.66
N ALA A 528 -19.61 -35.31 -13.60
CA ALA A 528 -20.16 -34.70 -14.80
C ALA A 528 -21.59 -35.17 -15.08
N PHE A 529 -22.40 -34.29 -15.67
CA PHE A 529 -23.82 -34.54 -15.97
C PHE A 529 -24.23 -34.03 -17.35
N ARG A 530 -24.93 -34.89 -18.08
CA ARG A 530 -25.54 -34.58 -19.38
C ARG A 530 -26.97 -34.07 -19.21
N GLY A 531 -27.15 -32.76 -19.30
CA GLY A 531 -28.48 -32.15 -19.37
C GLY A 531 -29.15 -32.33 -20.74
N SER A 532 -30.40 -31.85 -20.83
CA SER A 532 -31.16 -31.79 -22.08
C SER A 532 -30.65 -30.70 -23.03
N ASP A 533 -30.19 -29.58 -22.47
CA ASP A 533 -29.88 -28.34 -23.20
C ASP A 533 -28.40 -27.91 -23.04
N SER A 534 -27.71 -28.39 -22.00
CA SER A 534 -26.28 -28.17 -21.75
C SER A 534 -25.63 -29.40 -21.13
N ASN A 535 -24.34 -29.61 -21.41
CA ASN A 535 -23.48 -30.49 -20.62
C ASN A 535 -22.86 -29.66 -19.50
N LEU A 536 -22.75 -30.23 -18.30
CA LEU A 536 -22.08 -29.60 -17.15
C LEU A 536 -21.15 -30.58 -16.43
N ALA A 537 -20.18 -30.04 -15.70
CA ALA A 537 -19.39 -30.79 -14.74
C ALA A 537 -19.03 -29.90 -13.54
N THR A 538 -18.88 -30.52 -12.38
CA THR A 538 -18.32 -29.86 -11.19
C THR A 538 -16.82 -30.10 -11.18
N VAL A 539 -16.05 -29.02 -11.10
CA VAL A 539 -14.63 -28.99 -10.77
C VAL A 539 -14.53 -28.60 -9.30
N ASP A 540 -13.57 -29.19 -8.60
CA ASP A 540 -13.34 -29.04 -7.16
C ASP A 540 -11.86 -29.39 -6.89
N GLY A 541 -10.97 -28.57 -7.45
CA GLY A 541 -9.53 -28.83 -7.53
C GLY A 541 -8.96 -28.34 -8.87
N ILE A 542 -8.18 -27.26 -8.82
CA ILE A 542 -7.52 -26.61 -9.96
C ILE A 542 -6.07 -26.35 -9.58
N TRP A 543 -5.15 -26.75 -10.44
CA TRP A 543 -3.73 -26.42 -10.33
C TRP A 543 -3.22 -25.83 -11.64
N GLN A 544 -2.49 -24.72 -11.57
CA GLN A 544 -1.78 -24.14 -12.69
C GLN A 544 -0.46 -23.50 -12.25
N ILE A 545 0.62 -23.85 -12.95
CA ILE A 545 1.89 -23.13 -12.95
C ILE A 545 2.13 -22.45 -14.30
N SER A 546 2.96 -21.41 -14.30
CA SER A 546 3.32 -20.66 -15.51
C SER A 546 4.00 -21.54 -16.54
N ASP A 547 3.64 -21.34 -17.81
CA ASP A 547 4.25 -22.03 -18.93
C ASP A 547 5.55 -21.37 -19.44
N VAL A 548 5.97 -20.28 -18.75
CA VAL A 548 7.18 -19.47 -18.94
C VAL A 548 8.02 -19.51 -17.64
N PRO A 549 9.16 -20.21 -17.62
CA PRO A 549 9.95 -20.37 -16.39
C PRO A 549 10.82 -19.14 -16.08
N THR A 550 11.05 -18.91 -14.79
CA THR A 550 12.11 -18.05 -14.26
C THR A 550 13.41 -18.86 -14.25
N GLU A 551 14.40 -18.44 -15.04
CA GLU A 551 15.74 -19.06 -15.07
C GLU A 551 16.53 -18.72 -13.81
N VAL A 552 17.10 -19.74 -13.13
CA VAL A 552 17.92 -19.58 -11.90
C VAL A 552 19.30 -20.23 -12.07
N LYS A 553 20.01 -19.89 -13.14
CA LYS A 553 21.31 -20.51 -13.50
C LYS A 553 22.50 -19.90 -12.74
N VAL A 554 23.53 -20.72 -12.48
CA VAL A 554 24.77 -20.24 -11.82
C VAL A 554 25.46 -19.15 -12.65
N ASP A 555 25.96 -18.13 -11.96
CA ASP A 555 26.48 -16.86 -12.50
C ASP A 555 25.42 -15.92 -13.17
N THR A 556 24.11 -16.20 -13.09
CA THR A 556 23.05 -15.23 -13.45
C THR A 556 22.99 -14.06 -12.46
N GLU A 557 22.93 -12.83 -12.97
CA GLU A 557 22.95 -11.57 -12.23
C GLU A 557 21.54 -10.98 -12.05
N TYR A 558 21.27 -10.47 -10.84
CA TYR A 558 20.12 -9.64 -10.52
C TYR A 558 20.63 -8.43 -9.74
N ASP A 559 20.72 -7.29 -10.43
CA ASP A 559 21.18 -5.98 -9.93
C ASP A 559 22.58 -6.00 -9.30
N LYS A 560 22.70 -6.35 -8.01
CA LYS A 560 23.97 -6.41 -7.27
C LYS A 560 24.26 -7.79 -6.68
N MET A 561 23.32 -8.72 -6.83
CA MET A 561 23.45 -10.11 -6.42
C MET A 561 23.65 -11.02 -7.64
N ARG A 562 24.34 -12.14 -7.45
CA ARG A 562 24.54 -13.17 -8.48
C ARG A 562 24.31 -14.56 -7.90
N ILE A 563 23.69 -15.46 -8.66
CA ILE A 563 23.52 -16.86 -8.25
C ILE A 563 24.89 -17.53 -8.13
N ALA A 564 25.24 -17.94 -6.91
CA ALA A 564 26.51 -18.57 -6.56
C ALA A 564 26.42 -20.10 -6.61
N SER A 565 25.25 -20.69 -6.33
CA SER A 565 24.97 -22.12 -6.51
C SER A 565 23.48 -22.42 -6.62
N VAL A 566 23.14 -23.45 -7.39
CA VAL A 566 21.85 -24.16 -7.29
C VAL A 566 22.09 -25.64 -7.01
N SER A 567 21.24 -26.22 -6.17
CA SER A 567 21.02 -27.65 -5.96
C SER A 567 19.54 -27.97 -6.15
N ALA A 568 19.20 -29.26 -6.20
CA ALA A 568 17.82 -29.74 -6.32
C ALA A 568 16.87 -29.35 -5.14
N ASP A 569 17.36 -28.56 -4.18
CA ASP A 569 16.65 -28.09 -2.98
C ASP A 569 16.95 -26.63 -2.58
N THR A 570 18.00 -25.97 -3.12
CA THR A 570 18.51 -24.70 -2.58
C THR A 570 19.11 -23.81 -3.67
N ILE A 571 18.79 -22.52 -3.62
CA ILE A 571 19.48 -21.45 -4.36
C ILE A 571 20.30 -20.62 -3.36
N THR A 572 21.54 -20.29 -3.71
CA THR A 572 22.33 -19.26 -3.01
C THR A 572 22.71 -18.12 -3.97
N MET A 573 22.66 -16.89 -3.47
CA MET A 573 23.12 -15.70 -4.19
C MET A 573 24.06 -14.90 -3.29
N ASP A 574 25.10 -14.30 -3.87
CA ASP A 574 26.10 -13.49 -3.18
C ASP A 574 26.37 -12.17 -3.94
N ASN A 575 27.10 -11.22 -3.35
CA ASN A 575 27.40 -9.92 -3.98
C ASN A 575 28.76 -9.87 -4.71
N LYS A 576 29.15 -10.98 -5.33
CA LYS A 576 30.34 -11.12 -6.20
C LYS A 576 30.39 -10.04 -7.28
N ASP A 577 31.59 -9.49 -7.49
CA ASP A 577 31.90 -8.33 -8.34
C ASP A 577 31.18 -7.01 -7.95
N ASN A 578 30.44 -6.96 -6.83
CA ASN A 578 29.53 -5.86 -6.45
C ASN A 578 29.60 -5.45 -4.96
N THR A 579 30.69 -4.82 -4.50
CA THR A 579 30.71 -4.19 -3.16
C THR A 579 29.63 -3.12 -3.02
N VAL A 580 28.69 -3.33 -2.08
CA VAL A 580 27.67 -2.32 -1.73
C VAL A 580 28.24 -1.39 -0.64
N THR A 581 28.11 -0.08 -0.83
CA THR A 581 28.46 0.92 0.18
C THR A 581 27.18 1.56 0.71
N LEU A 582 26.95 1.44 2.01
CA LEU A 582 25.81 2.03 2.71
C LEU A 582 26.11 3.52 2.98
N SER A 583 26.10 4.33 1.92
CA SER A 583 26.21 5.79 2.03
C SER A 583 24.88 6.42 2.45
N LYS A 584 24.93 7.57 3.12
CA LYS A 584 23.73 8.24 3.64
C LYS A 584 22.70 8.62 2.56
N ASN A 585 21.40 8.49 2.88
CA ASN A 585 20.23 8.74 2.02
C ASN A 585 20.29 8.05 0.66
N LYS A 586 20.25 6.70 0.64
CA LYS A 586 20.29 5.92 -0.60
C LYS A 586 19.28 4.79 -0.59
N ASP A 587 18.39 4.82 -1.57
CA ASP A 587 17.77 3.62 -2.12
C ASP A 587 18.79 2.89 -3.02
N ILE A 588 18.88 1.57 -2.84
CA ILE A 588 19.86 0.69 -3.44
C ILE A 588 19.12 -0.54 -3.96
N ASP A 589 18.95 -0.64 -5.27
CA ASP A 589 18.52 -1.89 -5.91
C ASP A 589 19.51 -3.01 -5.57
N LEU A 590 19.00 -4.16 -5.15
CA LEU A 590 19.79 -5.28 -4.64
C LEU A 590 19.52 -6.56 -5.42
N MET A 591 18.25 -6.98 -5.54
CA MET A 591 17.81 -8.09 -6.39
C MET A 591 16.29 -7.98 -6.68
N GLY A 592 15.91 -7.74 -7.93
CA GLY A 592 14.49 -7.66 -8.32
C GLY A 592 13.75 -6.58 -7.51
N ASP A 593 12.59 -6.92 -6.94
CA ASP A 593 11.78 -5.98 -6.14
C ASP A 593 12.42 -5.63 -4.77
N VAL A 594 13.48 -6.34 -4.35
CA VAL A 594 14.13 -6.12 -3.05
C VAL A 594 15.24 -5.07 -3.17
N LYS A 595 15.10 -4.00 -2.39
CA LYS A 595 16.02 -2.86 -2.29
C LYS A 595 16.55 -2.71 -0.86
N ILE A 596 17.60 -1.90 -0.68
CA ILE A 596 18.07 -1.40 0.63
C ILE A 596 17.79 0.11 0.69
N LYS A 597 17.26 0.62 1.80
CA LYS A 597 17.31 2.07 2.13
C LYS A 597 18.34 2.32 3.23
N THR A 598 19.03 3.46 3.17
CA THR A 598 19.97 3.95 4.19
C THR A 598 19.61 5.36 4.65
N SER A 599 19.78 5.62 5.95
CA SER A 599 19.44 6.91 6.57
C SER A 599 20.33 8.08 6.12
N ASP A 600 19.84 9.32 6.16
CA ASP A 600 20.62 10.55 5.91
C ASP A 600 21.48 11.02 7.10
N GLN A 601 21.67 10.17 8.12
CA GLN A 601 22.39 10.53 9.35
C GLN A 601 23.78 11.14 9.08
N ASP A 602 24.03 12.31 9.66
CA ASP A 602 25.26 13.09 9.40
C ASP A 602 26.52 12.50 10.08
N VAL A 603 26.32 11.71 11.14
CA VAL A 603 27.40 11.02 11.87
C VAL A 603 27.30 9.51 11.62
N VAL A 604 28.34 8.96 10.99
CA VAL A 604 28.52 7.52 10.78
C VAL A 604 29.88 7.09 11.36
N ASP A 605 29.86 6.46 12.53
CA ASP A 605 31.05 5.94 13.22
C ASP A 605 30.75 4.68 14.08
N ASP A 606 31.75 4.18 14.82
CA ASP A 606 31.62 2.97 15.65
C ASP A 606 30.59 3.10 16.80
N ALA A 607 30.15 4.32 17.14
CA ALA A 607 29.12 4.58 18.16
C ALA A 607 27.76 4.92 17.54
N ASN A 608 27.77 5.49 16.32
CA ASN A 608 26.61 5.89 15.54
C ASN A 608 26.69 5.18 14.18
N PRO A 609 26.53 3.85 14.11
CA PRO A 609 26.60 3.12 12.85
C PRO A 609 25.45 3.53 11.92
N GLN A 610 25.67 3.40 10.61
CA GLN A 610 24.67 3.68 9.57
C GLN A 610 23.42 2.80 9.79
N ARG A 611 22.25 3.42 9.94
CA ARG A 611 20.94 2.72 9.88
C ARG A 611 20.59 2.37 8.44
N TYR A 612 20.05 1.17 8.25
CA TYR A 612 19.57 0.66 6.97
C TYR A 612 18.54 -0.46 7.15
N TYR A 613 17.73 -0.74 6.12
CA TYR A 613 16.87 -1.93 6.05
C TYR A 613 16.71 -2.39 4.60
N ILE A 614 16.31 -3.66 4.40
CA ILE A 614 15.74 -4.10 3.13
C ILE A 614 14.25 -3.75 3.04
N TYR A 615 13.75 -3.50 1.83
CA TYR A 615 12.34 -3.21 1.58
C TYR A 615 11.89 -3.69 0.19
N LYS A 616 10.57 -3.77 -0.04
CA LYS A 616 9.97 -3.82 -1.39
C LYS A 616 8.84 -2.80 -1.52
N GLU A 617 8.57 -2.38 -2.75
CA GLU A 617 7.44 -1.49 -3.10
C GLU A 617 6.21 -2.33 -3.51
N VAL A 618 5.01 -1.94 -3.08
CA VAL A 618 3.73 -2.56 -3.50
C VAL A 618 2.74 -1.46 -3.85
N THR A 619 1.94 -1.64 -4.91
CA THR A 619 1.04 -0.57 -5.41
C THR A 619 -0.43 -1.01 -5.41
N ILE A 620 -1.28 -0.19 -4.78
CA ILE A 620 -2.74 -0.26 -4.83
C ILE A 620 -3.19 0.68 -5.95
N GLU A 621 -3.83 0.16 -6.99
CA GLU A 621 -4.34 1.00 -8.09
C GLU A 621 -5.55 1.84 -7.65
N GLY A 622 -5.50 3.13 -7.97
CA GLY A 622 -6.66 4.00 -7.79
C GLY A 622 -7.72 3.70 -8.85
N ALA A 623 -8.96 3.50 -8.42
CA ALA A 623 -10.11 3.28 -9.31
C ALA A 623 -10.13 4.32 -10.44
N ALA A 624 -9.82 3.87 -11.66
CA ALA A 624 -9.50 4.74 -12.77
C ALA A 624 -10.62 5.76 -13.03
N ALA A 625 -10.30 7.05 -12.84
CA ALA A 625 -11.27 8.13 -12.98
C ALA A 625 -11.95 8.03 -14.36
N PRO A 626 -13.30 8.01 -14.43
CA PRO A 626 -14.01 7.62 -15.64
C PRO A 626 -13.65 8.56 -16.78
N VAL A 627 -12.93 8.01 -17.77
CA VAL A 627 -12.41 8.77 -18.91
C VAL A 627 -13.57 9.45 -19.61
N ALA A 628 -13.65 10.78 -19.50
CA ALA A 628 -14.72 11.56 -20.10
C ALA A 628 -14.73 11.34 -21.61
N GLU A 629 -15.81 10.73 -22.12
CA GLU A 629 -15.92 10.29 -23.50
C GLU A 629 -15.68 11.48 -24.45
N ALA A 630 -14.54 11.46 -25.15
CA ALA A 630 -14.07 12.59 -25.93
C ALA A 630 -15.03 12.84 -27.10
N ALA A 631 -15.78 13.94 -27.02
CA ALA A 631 -16.76 14.30 -28.04
C ALA A 631 -16.14 14.29 -29.46
N PRO A 632 -16.83 13.70 -30.46
CA PRO A 632 -16.21 13.36 -31.74
C PRO A 632 -15.69 14.60 -32.46
N VAL A 633 -14.38 14.63 -32.70
CA VAL A 633 -13.69 15.73 -33.37
C VAL A 633 -14.20 15.85 -34.81
N VAL A 634 -14.75 17.01 -35.14
CA VAL A 634 -15.22 17.31 -36.50
C VAL A 634 -14.01 17.48 -37.43
N GLU A 635 -13.89 16.60 -38.42
CA GLU A 635 -12.77 16.57 -39.36
C GLU A 635 -12.69 17.87 -40.18
N ALA A 636 -11.60 18.63 -40.01
CA ALA A 636 -11.36 19.87 -40.73
C ALA A 636 -10.64 19.58 -42.07
N ALA A 637 -11.22 20.06 -43.17
CA ALA A 637 -10.70 19.82 -44.52
C ALA A 637 -9.28 20.43 -44.71
N PRO A 638 -8.39 19.76 -45.49
CA PRO A 638 -7.00 20.18 -45.64
C PRO A 638 -6.84 21.52 -46.37
N ALA A 639 -5.99 22.38 -45.83
CA ALA A 639 -5.61 23.65 -46.46
C ALA A 639 -4.66 23.43 -47.66
N ALA A 640 -4.75 24.31 -48.66
CA ALA A 640 -3.91 24.27 -49.86
C ALA A 640 -2.50 24.87 -49.62
N GLU A 641 -1.51 24.39 -50.37
CA GLU A 641 -0.13 24.90 -50.33
C GLU A 641 -0.03 26.40 -50.67
N ALA A 642 0.82 27.11 -49.93
CA ALA A 642 1.18 28.51 -50.21
C ALA A 642 2.53 28.59 -50.95
N ALA A 643 2.53 29.24 -52.12
CA ALA A 643 3.75 29.60 -52.85
C ALA A 643 4.46 30.83 -52.21
N PRO A 644 5.78 31.02 -52.39
CA PRO A 644 6.60 31.83 -51.50
C PRO A 644 6.54 33.37 -51.68
N VAL A 645 7.09 34.04 -50.68
CA VAL A 645 7.10 35.50 -50.41
C VAL A 645 7.83 36.33 -51.47
N ALA A 646 7.38 37.59 -51.65
CA ALA A 646 8.12 38.70 -52.27
C ALA A 646 8.13 39.94 -51.35
N GLU A 647 9.05 40.88 -51.59
CA GLU A 647 9.53 41.87 -50.61
C GLU A 647 8.60 43.08 -50.32
N ALA A 648 8.86 43.74 -49.18
CA ALA A 648 8.23 45.01 -48.75
C ALA A 648 8.82 46.24 -49.49
N PRO A 649 8.25 47.45 -49.31
CA PRO A 649 8.91 48.35 -48.32
C PRO A 649 8.01 49.39 -47.58
N ALA A 650 8.37 49.61 -46.30
CA ALA A 650 8.53 50.87 -45.56
C ALA A 650 7.46 52.02 -45.50
N ALA A 651 7.35 52.57 -44.27
CA ALA A 651 6.87 53.93 -43.89
C ALA A 651 5.35 54.21 -44.00
N GLU A 652 4.75 55.18 -43.28
CA GLU A 652 5.27 56.21 -42.35
C GLU A 652 4.20 56.67 -41.32
N ALA A 653 4.64 57.33 -40.23
CA ALA A 653 3.95 58.34 -39.40
C ALA A 653 2.61 58.05 -38.66
N ALA A 654 2.56 58.48 -37.39
CA ALA A 654 1.33 58.86 -36.66
C ALA A 654 1.08 60.39 -36.80
N PRO A 655 -0.12 60.94 -36.47
CA PRO A 655 -0.30 61.43 -35.09
C PRO A 655 -1.74 61.42 -34.51
N VAL A 656 -1.79 61.87 -33.25
CA VAL A 656 -2.91 62.12 -32.31
C VAL A 656 -3.96 63.15 -32.80
N VAL A 657 -5.18 63.19 -32.20
CA VAL A 657 -5.84 64.35 -31.48
C VAL A 657 -7.40 64.27 -31.38
N GLU A 658 -7.90 64.15 -30.14
CA GLU A 658 -9.13 64.70 -29.46
C GLU A 658 -10.63 64.51 -29.86
N GLU A 659 -11.44 64.40 -28.78
CA GLU A 659 -12.83 64.87 -28.47
C GLU A 659 -14.05 64.45 -29.34
N ASN A 660 -15.27 64.24 -28.78
CA ASN A 660 -15.99 65.11 -27.82
C ASN A 660 -17.01 64.39 -26.88
N LYS A 661 -17.72 65.18 -26.05
CA LYS A 661 -18.39 64.87 -24.76
C LYS A 661 -19.91 64.59 -24.82
N THR A 662 -20.45 63.98 -23.73
CA THR A 662 -21.52 64.45 -22.80
C THR A 662 -21.65 63.44 -21.62
N GLU A 663 -21.74 63.81 -20.33
CA GLU A 663 -22.91 64.30 -19.55
C GLU A 663 -24.13 63.35 -19.56
N GLU A 664 -24.82 63.01 -18.46
CA GLU A 664 -24.69 63.32 -17.01
C GLU A 664 -25.38 62.19 -16.15
N ALA A 665 -25.43 62.29 -14.81
CA ALA A 665 -26.00 61.30 -13.86
C ALA A 665 -27.40 61.76 -13.32
N PRO A 666 -28.00 61.27 -12.19
CA PRO A 666 -27.72 60.13 -11.28
C PRO A 666 -28.98 59.34 -10.77
N ALA A 667 -28.76 58.40 -9.81
CA ALA A 667 -29.65 58.05 -8.66
C ALA A 667 -31.03 57.35 -8.88
N ALA A 668 -31.66 56.65 -7.92
CA ALA A 668 -31.23 55.92 -6.68
C ALA A 668 -32.44 55.12 -6.08
N GLU A 669 -32.29 54.64 -4.83
CA GLU A 669 -33.31 54.16 -3.85
C GLU A 669 -33.79 52.69 -3.89
N ALA A 670 -33.34 51.93 -2.87
CA ALA A 670 -34.15 50.94 -2.14
C ALA A 670 -34.75 51.64 -0.88
N PRO A 671 -35.60 51.00 -0.03
CA PRO A 671 -35.04 50.22 1.10
C PRO A 671 -35.93 49.12 1.73
N ALA A 672 -35.33 48.32 2.65
CA ALA A 672 -35.87 47.80 3.94
C ALA A 672 -37.22 47.04 4.02
N ALA A 673 -37.54 46.22 5.04
CA ALA A 673 -36.88 45.38 6.07
C ALA A 673 -38.08 44.61 6.76
N GLU A 674 -38.07 43.65 7.68
CA GLU A 674 -37.16 43.05 8.68
C GLU A 674 -37.95 41.91 9.40
N HIS A 675 -37.27 41.08 10.20
CA HIS A 675 -37.74 40.36 11.40
C HIS A 675 -39.01 39.43 11.45
N ALA A 676 -38.71 38.12 11.50
CA ALA A 676 -38.71 37.28 12.73
C ALA A 676 -39.94 36.42 13.18
N ALA A 677 -39.57 35.43 14.01
CA ALA A 677 -40.33 34.63 15.00
C ALA A 677 -41.07 33.34 14.55
N GLU A 678 -40.46 32.22 14.95
CA GLU A 678 -41.09 30.94 15.37
C GLU A 678 -42.10 31.14 16.55
N PRO A 679 -42.94 30.17 17.00
CA PRO A 679 -42.56 28.74 17.17
C PRO A 679 -43.64 27.62 17.05
N ALA A 680 -43.14 26.37 17.06
CA ALA A 680 -43.63 25.16 17.76
C ALA A 680 -44.98 24.44 17.43
N LYS A 681 -44.79 23.12 17.19
CA LYS A 681 -45.52 21.93 17.72
C LYS A 681 -46.91 21.47 17.20
N GLU A 682 -46.87 20.20 16.76
CA GLU A 682 -47.74 19.05 17.14
C GLU A 682 -49.12 18.77 16.48
N GLU A 683 -49.13 17.62 15.79
CA GLU A 683 -50.07 16.48 15.87
C GLU A 683 -51.37 16.33 15.02
N ASN A 684 -51.43 15.13 14.41
CA ASN A 684 -52.57 14.21 14.23
C ASN A 684 -53.81 14.57 13.34
N LYS A 685 -53.78 13.94 12.15
CA LYS A 685 -54.72 12.87 11.66
C LYS A 685 -56.00 13.16 10.85
N THR A 686 -56.24 12.17 9.98
CA THR A 686 -57.50 11.61 9.44
C THR A 686 -58.31 12.32 8.35
N GLU A 687 -58.14 11.79 7.13
CA GLU A 687 -59.19 11.24 6.24
C GLU A 687 -60.41 12.09 5.81
N THR A 688 -60.57 12.33 4.50
CA THR A 688 -61.45 11.54 3.59
C THR A 688 -61.67 12.26 2.25
N GLY A 689 -62.07 11.53 1.20
CA GLY A 689 -62.75 12.09 0.01
C GLY A 689 -61.99 11.98 -1.31
N ALA A 690 -62.31 10.95 -2.11
CA ALA A 690 -61.75 10.76 -3.47
C ALA A 690 -62.78 11.07 -4.56
N LYS A 691 -62.31 11.48 -5.76
CA LYS A 691 -62.74 10.88 -7.06
C LYS A 691 -62.03 11.39 -8.32
N GLU A 692 -61.87 10.44 -9.26
CA GLU A 692 -61.91 10.55 -10.73
C GLU A 692 -60.76 11.22 -11.52
N GLN A 693 -59.98 10.36 -12.20
CA GLN A 693 -59.21 10.65 -13.43
C GLN A 693 -60.11 10.43 -14.68
N PRO A 694 -59.68 10.81 -15.90
CA PRO A 694 -58.84 9.92 -16.73
C PRO A 694 -57.66 10.64 -17.46
N GLY A 695 -56.63 9.96 -17.95
CA GLY A 695 -56.27 8.53 -17.91
C GLY A 695 -55.01 8.21 -18.75
N PHE A 696 -54.54 6.95 -18.69
CA PHE A 696 -53.65 6.13 -19.58
C PHE A 696 -52.74 6.82 -20.63
N GLU A 697 -51.49 6.37 -20.89
CA GLU A 697 -50.83 5.04 -20.79
C GLU A 697 -49.50 5.14 -19.96
N SER A 698 -48.93 4.17 -19.21
CA SER A 698 -48.68 2.70 -19.35
C SER A 698 -47.48 2.36 -20.25
N ILE A 699 -46.54 1.41 -19.98
CA ILE A 699 -46.06 0.59 -18.81
C ILE A 699 -44.74 -0.12 -19.28
N LEU A 700 -43.75 -0.68 -18.54
CA LEU A 700 -43.38 -1.04 -17.15
C LEU A 700 -42.25 -0.09 -16.59
N ALA A 701 -41.62 -0.16 -15.39
CA ALA A 701 -41.62 -1.02 -14.17
C ALA A 701 -40.51 -2.10 -13.98
N ILE A 702 -39.60 -1.88 -12.99
CA ILE A 702 -38.77 -2.90 -12.31
C ILE A 702 -38.76 -2.61 -10.78
N THR A 703 -39.28 -3.55 -10.00
CA THR A 703 -39.18 -3.76 -8.53
C THR A 703 -39.72 -5.17 -8.27
N GLY A 704 -39.32 -5.95 -7.27
CA GLY A 704 -38.42 -5.73 -6.15
C GLY A 704 -38.86 -6.62 -4.97
N LEU A 705 -37.90 -7.30 -4.33
CA LEU A 705 -37.92 -7.99 -3.01
C LEU A 705 -39.26 -8.27 -2.29
N LEU A 706 -39.47 -9.53 -1.87
CA LEU A 706 -39.95 -9.83 -0.51
C LEU A 706 -39.76 -11.30 -0.12
N ALA A 707 -39.32 -11.54 1.12
CA ALA A 707 -39.21 -12.86 1.73
C ALA A 707 -40.12 -12.97 2.97
N VAL A 708 -40.75 -14.13 3.17
CA VAL A 708 -41.37 -14.53 4.45
C VAL A 708 -41.23 -16.04 4.61
N ALA A 709 -40.67 -16.49 5.73
CA ALA A 709 -40.67 -17.89 6.14
C ALA A 709 -41.75 -18.14 7.20
N PHE A 710 -42.40 -19.31 7.17
CA PHE A 710 -43.13 -19.87 8.31
C PHE A 710 -43.12 -21.40 8.28
N LEU A 711 -43.17 -22.03 9.46
CA LEU A 711 -42.80 -23.42 9.70
C LEU A 711 -43.91 -24.17 10.49
N VAL A 712 -43.73 -25.49 10.71
CA VAL A 712 -44.34 -26.36 11.76
C VAL A 712 -45.54 -27.28 11.39
N LEU A 713 -45.21 -28.59 11.26
CA LEU A 713 -45.98 -29.84 11.56
C LEU A 713 -47.23 -30.28 10.73
N GLY A 714 -47.29 -31.60 10.43
CA GLY A 714 -48.41 -32.26 9.69
C GLY A 714 -48.78 -33.71 10.12
N ARG A 715 -47.81 -34.66 10.12
CA ARG A 715 -47.88 -36.03 10.71
C ARG A 715 -48.64 -37.14 9.92
N ARG A 716 -48.23 -38.39 10.23
CA ARG A 716 -48.69 -39.73 9.79
C ARG A 716 -48.14 -40.25 8.45
N GLU A 717 -47.85 -41.55 8.31
CA GLU A 717 -48.03 -42.66 9.29
C GLU A 717 -46.71 -43.37 9.62
#